data_AF-A0A3R7AF57-F1
#
_entry.id   AF-A0A3R7AF57-F1
#
_cell.length_a   1.000
_cell.length_b   1.000
_cell.length_c   1.000
_cell.angle_alpha   90.00
_cell.angle_beta   90.00
_cell.angle_gamma   90.00
#
_symmetry.space_group_name_H-M   'P 1'
#
loop_
_entity.id
_entity.type
_entity.pdbx_description
1 polymer ?
#
loop_
_entity_poly.entity_id
_entity_poly.type
_entity_poly.pdbx_seq_one_letter_code
_entity_poly.pdbx_strand_id
1 'polypeptide(L)'
;MSPPRVAPRRSVYTDVLEQPHNTTTDQPSSDASSFRVYVEILLGYSYMLLSLGCSFYYMHIVTPYLANDMRLREFNQSGGLSFLVDLANSHWVLPTLNATAWDITHTAFVKDYSSDATRLTNQPAYARRMLLEDTRLEAAIGRMMRASIDSLMNLPTQYCWVDFKQVWELAHTKRRQARCRLRDIDNAAVYLEATLRLADWARWQLQVGPLFHDAIVSGLQPAEQGQAWLRSVSSAVVVNKHIESTYWRQHGLTRYTLQWQNYQQDGLDEFVVVSNMFSAHSVRVKRIPFSLQRDVRWSSWVAYWGLFNDWALAKGVLVDQNVTLVTNNVTTSVQDRNFVEFAGFSGPLNTPTPRLIQSILGPFLSIDMRYVPLPEPLVAVYDEFLSTVHPVWRLPAYLALADIKLDPIPIARTATSTAYFGGNPFCVESPAYFQQNFGFDTSCDEVQRYALQVDRTSVLFALALTKQHDAHASNLCALCEDTVDECVSFVQDATRVMALLLPLLQINTLSLRRSAALESIQHVEIVQLVKQPRNASTISLVRHAVADDDDAWASWSFFGWVMIYDWIRGHREVVSLEGDLSTLTLISGRYDLITFEVDPNDIPTRTGFTLWCLLQYVSLALTGIASLVVAYSLLNRFSVIGRNLFRFNRVAGCVWIGRPLLLTRGVSAVLLLSASNFDLLPDTGVTTLAPRGRTWVESMVVSGEALWLVYVVQDFIVVALHEAQWTGPVASIVTWIVLVMVDVWTPYDLSAVASRHCVATAGGHSCTMGTIYASSVYRVCLTLGVMFLAIVGSVCAGKVWTAWSKNPPVEAPVATLLLPAAIGAFMDVPVQVSAGAQTMDTITCVLAGLFPLVRTGHTSLFDVKLWRFVPCDMVSQLIHVRSPTFAPVNTDLMKHANQVNGVANLGPHAALVRVATKSRRAAWLHRFQVACSFAYMAITLWTSVSFVQLSTASVGNDLFWDDFNSSGTHTFLANWLNLELLAPGTANVLAVDYIDTAMYNSTDSIIHKSPLYANWIQYEEGRNVTRAVQGLRRMGAIDALWISTQYCWLDFHRKWTMANSALRQARCDRMRTNGAVYLESILRNVPWNVWRGVARDPYRWLDAFDMAFVAELNMTIQGQSWWAQVQRAPLSVHDEVRWWHDHGIVAYTTQWQNYKTIGIDDSFAVQNAMGLSYALTLKLSNGSYRAAYQTSLKTTLPLVVDLRALVVNSSRTFGTSLLRQSANFAYRNVTVSHVMALSPTAYLSAVMNNLIGPFGLVRRR
;
A
#
# COMPACT_ATOMS: atom_id res chain seq x y z
N MET A 1 -75.04 -49.03 8.31
CA MET A 1 -74.85 -47.56 8.27
C MET A 1 -73.89 -47.24 7.14
N SER A 2 -74.35 -46.42 6.21
CA SER A 2 -73.67 -46.01 4.99
C SER A 2 -72.34 -45.30 5.28
N PRO A 3 -71.30 -45.44 4.43
CA PRO A 3 -70.09 -44.63 4.56
C PRO A 3 -70.45 -43.14 4.37
N PRO A 4 -69.76 -42.20 5.04
CA PRO A 4 -70.00 -40.78 4.85
C PRO A 4 -69.69 -40.43 3.40
N ARG A 5 -70.70 -39.89 2.69
CA ARG A 5 -70.55 -39.36 1.34
C ARG A 5 -69.54 -38.22 1.39
N VAL A 6 -68.39 -38.40 0.74
CA VAL A 6 -67.43 -37.33 0.46
C VAL A 6 -68.11 -36.39 -0.54
N ALA A 7 -68.44 -35.17 -0.10
CA ALA A 7 -68.94 -34.13 -0.98
C ALA A 7 -67.90 -33.79 -2.08
N PRO A 8 -68.33 -33.41 -3.29
CA PRO A 8 -67.41 -33.04 -4.37
C PRO A 8 -66.58 -31.81 -3.99
N ARG A 9 -65.30 -31.81 -4.39
CA ARG A 9 -64.30 -30.78 -4.07
C ARG A 9 -64.67 -29.43 -4.71
N ARG A 10 -65.07 -28.43 -3.91
CA ARG A 10 -65.08 -27.02 -4.32
C ARG A 10 -63.69 -26.40 -4.14
N SER A 11 -63.24 -25.63 -5.13
CA SER A 11 -61.99 -24.85 -5.14
C SER A 11 -62.24 -23.50 -4.46
N VAL A 12 -61.25 -22.86 -3.83
CA VAL A 12 -61.39 -21.47 -3.33
C VAL A 12 -61.83 -20.52 -4.48
N TYR A 13 -61.49 -20.86 -5.72
CA TYR A 13 -61.94 -20.11 -6.91
C TYR A 13 -63.41 -20.33 -7.29
N THR A 14 -64.04 -21.46 -6.91
CA THR A 14 -65.48 -21.62 -7.17
C THR A 14 -66.31 -20.65 -6.33
N ASP A 15 -65.80 -20.21 -5.18
CA ASP A 15 -66.45 -19.19 -4.34
C ASP A 15 -66.16 -17.75 -4.84
N VAL A 16 -65.07 -17.53 -5.59
CA VAL A 16 -64.74 -16.23 -6.23
C VAL A 16 -65.54 -16.01 -7.53
N LEU A 17 -65.83 -17.09 -8.28
CA LEU A 17 -66.61 -17.04 -9.52
C LEU A 17 -68.13 -16.94 -9.27
N GLU A 18 -68.62 -17.29 -8.07
CA GLU A 18 -70.01 -17.09 -7.64
C GLU A 18 -70.22 -15.66 -7.05
N GLN A 19 -69.86 -14.59 -7.78
CA GLN A 19 -70.42 -13.26 -7.50
C GLN A 19 -71.77 -13.13 -8.21
N PRO A 20 -72.84 -12.61 -7.57
CA PRO A 20 -74.12 -12.42 -8.24
C PRO A 20 -74.03 -11.21 -9.16
N HIS A 21 -73.54 -11.41 -10.38
CA HIS A 21 -73.83 -10.47 -11.46
C HIS A 21 -75.29 -10.67 -11.86
N ASN A 22 -76.15 -9.76 -11.39
CA ASN A 22 -77.42 -9.49 -12.03
C ASN A 22 -77.14 -8.96 -13.44
N THR A 23 -77.02 -9.83 -14.43
CA THR A 23 -77.52 -9.63 -15.79
C THR A 23 -77.43 -10.93 -16.57
N THR A 24 -78.51 -11.18 -17.30
CA THR A 24 -78.85 -12.32 -18.15
C THR A 24 -77.82 -12.66 -19.24
N THR A 25 -77.84 -13.95 -19.62
CA THR A 25 -77.41 -14.58 -20.90
C THR A 25 -75.93 -14.58 -21.25
N ASP A 26 -75.24 -15.69 -20.92
CA ASP A 26 -74.49 -16.60 -21.81
C ASP A 26 -73.39 -17.32 -21.01
N GLN A 27 -73.52 -18.65 -20.88
CA GLN A 27 -72.51 -19.51 -20.25
C GLN A 27 -71.31 -19.70 -21.19
N PRO A 28 -70.08 -19.30 -20.82
CA PRO A 28 -68.88 -19.86 -21.44
C PRO A 28 -68.53 -21.21 -20.78
N SER A 29 -67.96 -22.12 -21.57
CA SER A 29 -67.54 -23.46 -21.17
C SER A 29 -66.60 -23.48 -19.94
N SER A 30 -66.92 -24.32 -18.96
CA SER A 30 -66.23 -24.47 -17.65
C SER A 30 -64.77 -24.94 -17.74
N ASP A 31 -64.32 -25.40 -18.91
CA ASP A 31 -62.95 -25.87 -19.13
C ASP A 31 -61.96 -24.71 -19.38
N ALA A 32 -62.43 -23.60 -19.95
CA ALA A 32 -61.58 -22.43 -20.23
C ALA A 32 -61.20 -21.64 -18.96
N SER A 33 -62.07 -21.64 -17.94
CA SER A 33 -61.81 -20.99 -16.65
C SER A 33 -60.83 -21.77 -15.77
N SER A 34 -60.88 -23.11 -15.80
CA SER A 34 -59.97 -23.97 -15.05
C SER A 34 -58.54 -23.90 -15.59
N PHE A 35 -58.37 -23.86 -16.92
CA PHE A 35 -57.05 -23.70 -17.56
C PHE A 35 -56.36 -22.38 -17.15
N ARG A 36 -57.11 -21.26 -17.13
CA ARG A 36 -56.60 -19.96 -16.69
C ARG A 36 -56.05 -19.99 -15.26
N VAL A 37 -56.73 -20.68 -14.34
CA VAL A 37 -56.30 -20.78 -12.93
C VAL A 37 -54.98 -21.55 -12.80
N TYR A 38 -54.84 -22.69 -13.49
CA TYR A 38 -53.58 -23.44 -13.47
C TYR A 38 -52.42 -22.68 -14.11
N VAL A 39 -52.69 -21.92 -15.18
CA VAL A 39 -51.69 -21.04 -15.80
C VAL A 39 -51.28 -19.90 -14.85
N GLU A 40 -52.23 -19.25 -14.16
CA GLU A 40 -51.93 -18.21 -13.18
C GLU A 40 -51.09 -18.74 -12.01
N ILE A 41 -51.39 -19.93 -11.50
CA ILE A 41 -50.61 -20.58 -10.43
C ILE A 41 -49.21 -20.92 -10.92
N LEU A 42 -49.08 -21.52 -12.11
CA LEU A 42 -47.79 -21.87 -12.72
C LEU A 42 -46.92 -20.63 -12.93
N LEU A 43 -47.48 -19.57 -13.54
CA LEU A 43 -46.77 -18.30 -13.74
C LEU A 43 -46.39 -17.63 -12.41
N GLY A 44 -47.23 -17.71 -11.38
CA GLY A 44 -46.92 -17.18 -10.05
C GLY A 44 -45.74 -17.88 -9.38
N TYR A 45 -45.67 -19.22 -9.45
CA TYR A 45 -44.49 -19.97 -8.98
C TYR A 45 -43.26 -19.73 -9.85
N SER A 46 -43.42 -19.64 -11.16
CA SER A 46 -42.33 -19.29 -12.08
C SER A 46 -41.75 -17.91 -11.77
N TYR A 47 -42.60 -16.91 -11.49
CA TYR A 47 -42.15 -15.58 -11.06
C TYR A 47 -41.37 -15.64 -9.74
N MET A 48 -41.87 -16.36 -8.73
CA MET A 48 -41.19 -16.48 -7.44
C MET A 48 -39.82 -17.16 -7.61
N LEU A 49 -39.75 -18.26 -8.37
CA LEU A 49 -38.49 -18.96 -8.65
C LEU A 49 -37.52 -18.09 -9.45
N LEU A 50 -38.00 -17.40 -10.48
CA LEU A 50 -37.18 -16.47 -11.28
C LEU A 50 -36.67 -15.32 -10.41
N SER A 51 -37.51 -14.75 -9.55
CA SER A 51 -37.11 -13.69 -8.64
C SER A 51 -36.05 -14.12 -7.64
N LEU A 52 -36.14 -15.35 -7.10
CA LEU A 52 -35.10 -15.90 -6.22
C LEU A 52 -33.81 -16.15 -7.01
N GLY A 53 -33.92 -16.67 -8.24
CA GLY A 53 -32.79 -16.82 -9.16
C GLY A 53 -32.09 -15.47 -9.43
N CYS A 54 -32.86 -14.42 -9.74
CA CYS A 54 -32.35 -13.06 -9.90
C CYS A 54 -31.70 -12.53 -8.61
N SER A 55 -32.24 -12.84 -7.43
CA SER A 55 -31.67 -12.45 -6.14
C SER A 55 -30.29 -13.07 -5.89
N PHE A 56 -30.09 -14.35 -6.24
CA PHE A 56 -28.77 -15.00 -6.15
C PHE A 56 -27.84 -14.56 -7.28
N TYR A 57 -28.37 -14.31 -8.48
CA TYR A 57 -27.59 -13.75 -9.59
C TYR A 57 -27.12 -12.32 -9.29
N TYR A 58 -27.93 -11.50 -8.62
CA TYR A 58 -27.50 -10.22 -8.09
C TYR A 58 -26.36 -10.38 -7.09
N MET A 59 -26.42 -11.38 -6.20
CA MET A 59 -25.30 -11.68 -5.32
C MET A 59 -24.03 -12.02 -6.12
N HIS A 60 -24.15 -12.76 -7.22
CA HIS A 60 -23.02 -13.02 -8.10
C HIS A 60 -22.45 -11.74 -8.73
N ILE A 61 -23.30 -10.81 -9.18
CA ILE A 61 -22.88 -9.52 -9.76
C ILE A 61 -22.22 -8.62 -8.71
N VAL A 62 -22.78 -8.51 -7.51
CA VAL A 62 -22.34 -7.54 -6.48
C VAL A 62 -21.14 -8.03 -5.66
N THR A 63 -20.95 -9.36 -5.53
CA THR A 63 -19.83 -9.95 -4.77
C THR A 63 -18.46 -9.38 -5.17
N PRO A 64 -18.08 -9.30 -6.46
CA PRO A 64 -16.77 -8.76 -6.82
C PRO A 64 -16.61 -7.26 -6.50
N TYR A 65 -17.70 -6.50 -6.35
CA TYR A 65 -17.68 -5.10 -5.91
C TYR A 65 -17.64 -4.95 -4.38
N LEU A 66 -18.08 -5.96 -3.64
CA LEU A 66 -18.05 -5.98 -2.17
C LEU A 66 -16.82 -6.69 -1.60
N ALA A 67 -15.94 -7.19 -2.47
CA ALA A 67 -14.67 -7.77 -2.08
C ALA A 67 -13.73 -6.74 -1.42
N ASN A 68 -13.91 -5.44 -1.71
CA ASN A 68 -13.17 -4.33 -1.12
C ASN A 68 -14.09 -3.13 -0.85
N ASP A 69 -13.73 -2.28 0.11
CA ASP A 69 -14.49 -1.12 0.55
C ASP A 69 -14.40 0.05 -0.45
N MET A 70 -13.38 0.04 -1.34
CA MET A 70 -13.27 0.97 -2.47
C MET A 70 -14.38 0.75 -3.52
N ARG A 71 -14.98 -0.44 -3.55
CA ARG A 71 -16.02 -0.88 -4.48
C ARG A 71 -15.57 -0.95 -5.94
N LEU A 72 -14.29 -1.25 -6.14
CA LEU A 72 -13.74 -1.54 -7.47
C LEU A 72 -13.82 -3.05 -7.72
N ARG A 73 -14.31 -3.43 -8.89
CA ARG A 73 -14.46 -4.84 -9.28
C ARG A 73 -13.08 -5.52 -9.33
N GLU A 74 -12.97 -6.70 -8.70
CA GLU A 74 -11.78 -7.58 -8.79
C GLU A 74 -10.45 -6.87 -8.43
N PHE A 75 -10.53 -5.84 -7.59
CA PHE A 75 -9.37 -5.07 -7.15
C PHE A 75 -8.62 -5.79 -6.03
N ASN A 76 -7.58 -6.53 -6.40
CA ASN A 76 -6.70 -7.28 -5.51
C ASN A 76 -5.34 -6.56 -5.33
N GLN A 77 -4.57 -7.03 -4.34
CA GLN A 77 -3.26 -6.46 -4.01
C GLN A 77 -2.26 -6.60 -5.16
N SER A 78 -2.19 -7.77 -5.81
CA SER A 78 -1.19 -8.05 -6.84
C SER A 78 -1.57 -7.49 -8.22
N GLY A 79 -2.85 -7.40 -8.55
CA GLY A 79 -3.33 -6.94 -9.84
C GLY A 79 -3.69 -5.46 -9.85
N GLY A 80 -4.94 -5.17 -9.48
CA GLY A 80 -5.54 -3.84 -9.62
C GLY A 80 -4.80 -2.76 -8.82
N LEU A 81 -4.39 -3.07 -7.60
CA LEU A 81 -3.67 -2.12 -6.75
C LEU A 81 -2.27 -1.82 -7.27
N SER A 82 -1.50 -2.84 -7.63
CA SER A 82 -0.19 -2.65 -8.25
C SER A 82 -0.25 -1.89 -9.57
N PHE A 83 -1.26 -2.14 -10.40
CA PHE A 83 -1.48 -1.36 -11.61
C PHE A 83 -1.77 0.11 -11.29
N LEU A 84 -2.63 0.38 -10.30
CA LEU A 84 -2.92 1.74 -9.85
C LEU A 84 -1.65 2.46 -9.33
N VAL A 85 -0.79 1.75 -8.61
CA VAL A 85 0.48 2.30 -8.11
C VAL A 85 1.40 2.68 -9.27
N ASP A 86 1.61 1.79 -10.23
CA ASP A 86 2.45 2.08 -11.40
C ASP A 86 1.85 3.20 -12.27
N LEU A 87 0.51 3.25 -12.37
CA LEU A 87 -0.22 4.32 -13.03
C LEU A 87 0.01 5.68 -12.38
N ALA A 88 -0.15 5.77 -11.06
CA ALA A 88 0.12 7.00 -10.34
C ALA A 88 1.59 7.38 -10.48
N ASN A 89 2.50 6.43 -10.31
CA ASN A 89 3.93 6.68 -10.39
C ASN A 89 4.37 7.10 -11.79
N SER A 90 3.72 6.66 -12.88
CA SER A 90 4.07 7.06 -14.25
C SER A 90 3.64 8.49 -14.58
N HIS A 91 2.47 8.91 -14.11
CA HIS A 91 1.94 10.26 -14.34
C HIS A 91 2.70 11.32 -13.54
N TRP A 92 3.06 11.01 -12.29
CA TRP A 92 3.68 11.98 -11.38
C TRP A 92 5.22 12.00 -11.42
N VAL A 93 5.85 11.37 -12.43
CA VAL A 93 7.31 11.46 -12.63
C VAL A 93 7.74 12.88 -12.96
N LEU A 94 6.89 13.74 -13.50
CA LEU A 94 7.23 15.12 -13.86
C LEU A 94 6.56 16.13 -12.89
N PRO A 95 7.30 17.13 -12.38
CA PRO A 95 6.79 18.05 -11.38
C PRO A 95 5.82 19.12 -11.92
N THR A 96 5.74 19.32 -13.24
CA THR A 96 5.09 20.50 -13.87
C THR A 96 3.69 20.27 -14.46
N LEU A 97 3.11 19.08 -14.36
CA LEU A 97 1.77 18.84 -14.87
C LEU A 97 0.70 19.44 -13.93
N ASN A 98 0.38 20.71 -14.15
CA ASN A 98 -0.91 21.34 -13.79
C ASN A 98 -2.07 20.73 -14.62
N ALA A 99 -2.01 19.45 -14.94
CA ALA A 99 -3.09 18.76 -15.61
C ALA A 99 -4.20 18.55 -14.58
N THR A 100 -5.31 19.29 -14.71
CA THR A 100 -6.48 19.10 -13.85
C THR A 100 -7.22 17.78 -14.16
N ALA A 101 -7.00 17.22 -15.35
CA ALA A 101 -7.59 15.97 -15.81
C ALA A 101 -6.53 14.85 -15.84
N TRP A 102 -6.80 13.75 -15.14
CA TRP A 102 -5.96 12.56 -15.13
C TRP A 102 -6.61 11.48 -16.00
N ASP A 103 -6.00 11.17 -17.16
CA ASP A 103 -6.45 10.08 -18.02
C ASP A 103 -5.91 8.73 -17.53
N ILE A 104 -6.81 7.91 -17.00
CA ILE A 104 -6.55 6.59 -16.41
C ILE A 104 -6.88 5.44 -17.38
N THR A 105 -7.76 5.69 -18.35
CA THR A 105 -8.35 4.64 -19.20
C THR A 105 -7.53 4.33 -20.45
N HIS A 106 -6.67 5.26 -20.88
CA HIS A 106 -5.87 5.09 -22.10
C HIS A 106 -4.40 4.70 -21.86
N THR A 107 -3.96 4.63 -20.61
CA THR A 107 -2.60 4.25 -20.24
C THR A 107 -2.41 2.73 -20.23
N ALA A 108 -1.26 2.29 -20.73
CA ALA A 108 -0.92 0.89 -20.91
C ALA A 108 0.49 0.61 -20.35
N PHE A 109 0.70 -0.53 -19.68
CA PHE A 109 2.00 -0.90 -19.12
C PHE A 109 2.51 -2.22 -19.69
N VAL A 110 3.79 -2.25 -20.08
CA VAL A 110 4.47 -3.49 -20.50
C VAL A 110 4.91 -4.27 -19.26
N LYS A 111 3.92 -4.78 -18.52
CA LYS A 111 4.11 -5.52 -17.27
C LYS A 111 2.92 -6.44 -17.04
N ASP A 112 3.21 -7.63 -16.54
CA ASP A 112 2.19 -8.61 -16.15
C ASP A 112 1.76 -8.37 -14.70
N TYR A 113 0.47 -8.13 -14.49
CA TYR A 113 -0.16 -7.95 -13.19
C TYR A 113 -0.98 -9.16 -12.74
N SER A 114 -0.92 -10.28 -13.47
CA SER A 114 -1.62 -11.51 -13.09
C SER A 114 -0.88 -12.36 -12.05
N SER A 115 0.42 -12.10 -11.83
CA SER A 115 1.24 -12.83 -10.85
C SER A 115 0.85 -12.50 -9.40
N ASP A 116 1.02 -13.46 -8.48
CA ASP A 116 0.71 -13.28 -7.05
C ASP A 116 1.57 -12.21 -6.35
N ALA A 117 2.74 -11.87 -6.91
CA ALA A 117 3.68 -10.90 -6.34
C ALA A 117 4.25 -9.99 -7.43
N THR A 118 3.51 -8.97 -7.80
CA THR A 118 3.98 -7.92 -8.70
C THR A 118 4.96 -6.99 -7.99
N ARG A 119 6.20 -6.95 -8.48
CA ARG A 119 7.22 -6.04 -7.93
C ARG A 119 6.92 -4.60 -8.36
N LEU A 120 6.69 -3.70 -7.41
CA LEU A 120 6.59 -2.26 -7.68
C LEU A 120 7.95 -1.61 -7.48
N THR A 121 8.23 -0.60 -8.28
CA THR A 121 9.53 0.07 -8.28
C THR A 121 9.37 1.58 -8.23
N ASN A 122 10.17 2.21 -7.37
CA ASN A 122 10.22 3.65 -7.18
C ASN A 122 11.59 4.20 -7.58
N GLN A 123 11.59 5.41 -8.12
CA GLN A 123 12.79 6.13 -8.48
C GLN A 123 13.45 6.70 -7.20
N PRO A 124 14.70 6.35 -6.87
CA PRO A 124 15.34 6.77 -5.62
C PRO A 124 15.60 8.29 -5.55
N ALA A 125 15.82 8.94 -6.68
CA ALA A 125 16.05 10.39 -6.75
C ALA A 125 14.78 11.22 -6.52
N TYR A 126 13.60 10.60 -6.67
CA TYR A 126 12.34 11.33 -6.68
C TYR A 126 12.06 12.06 -5.36
N ALA A 127 12.30 11.42 -4.21
CA ALA A 127 12.13 12.07 -2.90
C ALA A 127 13.04 13.28 -2.72
N ARG A 128 14.31 13.18 -3.16
CA ARG A 128 15.27 14.27 -3.07
C ARG A 128 14.91 15.41 -4.00
N ARG A 129 14.58 15.12 -5.26
CA ARG A 129 14.09 16.12 -6.21
C ARG A 129 12.94 16.91 -5.61
N MET A 130 11.93 16.21 -5.11
CA MET A 130 10.74 16.82 -4.53
C MET A 130 11.05 17.76 -3.36
N LEU A 131 11.98 17.37 -2.48
CA LEU A 131 12.40 18.20 -1.37
C LEU A 131 13.28 19.39 -1.81
N LEU A 132 14.25 19.15 -2.69
CA LEU A 132 15.25 20.15 -3.10
C LEU A 132 14.66 21.18 -4.09
N GLU A 133 13.61 20.82 -4.83
CA GLU A 133 12.84 21.74 -5.68
C GLU A 133 11.82 22.58 -4.89
N ASP A 134 11.32 22.13 -3.73
CA ASP A 134 10.39 22.92 -2.91
C ASP A 134 11.13 23.99 -2.11
N THR A 135 11.27 25.17 -2.71
CA THR A 135 12.01 26.30 -2.13
C THR A 135 11.16 27.21 -1.22
N ARG A 136 9.89 26.88 -0.98
CA ARG A 136 8.94 27.74 -0.25
C ARG A 136 9.25 27.80 1.25
N LEU A 137 9.27 29.01 1.80
CA LEU A 137 9.57 29.25 3.22
C LEU A 137 8.59 28.56 4.16
N GLU A 138 7.29 28.60 3.87
CA GLU A 138 6.25 28.03 4.72
C GLU A 138 6.34 26.50 4.83
N ALA A 139 6.79 25.84 3.77
CA ALA A 139 7.02 24.39 3.76
C ALA A 139 8.25 24.05 4.63
N ALA A 140 9.35 24.79 4.45
CA ALA A 140 10.57 24.62 5.22
C ALA A 140 10.37 24.89 6.72
N ILE A 141 9.71 25.99 7.09
CA ILE A 141 9.38 26.32 8.49
C ILE A 141 8.50 25.23 9.10
N GLY A 142 7.47 24.78 8.37
CA GLY A 142 6.59 23.70 8.83
C GLY A 142 7.31 22.37 9.06
N ARG A 143 8.38 22.08 8.31
CA ARG A 143 9.27 20.93 8.52
C ARG A 143 10.09 21.11 9.79
N MET A 144 10.80 22.24 9.90
CA MET A 144 11.73 22.52 11.00
C MET A 144 11.03 22.61 12.37
N MET A 145 9.81 23.16 12.43
CA MET A 145 8.99 23.18 13.65
C MET A 145 8.65 21.78 14.19
N ARG A 146 8.68 20.74 13.34
CA ARG A 146 8.42 19.34 13.71
C ARG A 146 9.70 18.50 13.80
N ALA A 147 10.84 19.07 13.43
CA ALA A 147 12.10 18.36 13.38
C ALA A 147 12.67 18.17 14.79
N SER A 148 13.38 17.06 15.00
CA SER A 148 14.19 16.89 16.20
C SER A 148 15.42 17.79 16.16
N ILE A 149 16.01 18.10 17.32
CA ILE A 149 17.26 18.87 17.40
C ILE A 149 18.39 18.19 16.61
N ASP A 150 18.46 16.86 16.66
CA ASP A 150 19.42 16.08 15.86
C ASP A 150 19.19 16.24 14.35
N SER A 151 17.93 16.29 13.90
CA SER A 151 17.59 16.54 12.50
C SER A 151 17.96 17.97 12.06
N LEU A 152 17.76 18.97 12.94
CA LEU A 152 18.16 20.37 12.68
C LEU A 152 19.68 20.52 12.60
N MET A 153 20.41 19.79 13.44
CA MET A 153 21.87 19.72 13.42
C MET A 153 22.43 19.10 12.14
N ASN A 154 21.72 18.12 11.61
CA ASN A 154 22.07 17.39 10.39
C ASN A 154 21.40 17.98 9.14
N LEU A 155 21.13 19.28 9.10
CA LEU A 155 20.63 19.92 7.87
C LEU A 155 21.75 20.03 6.83
N PRO A 156 21.47 19.67 5.56
CA PRO A 156 22.48 19.65 4.51
C PRO A 156 22.68 21.04 3.94
N THR A 157 23.31 21.91 4.71
CA THR A 157 23.59 23.29 4.32
C THR A 157 24.92 23.74 4.92
N GLN A 158 25.66 24.53 4.13
CA GLN A 158 26.85 25.23 4.57
C GLN A 158 26.46 26.66 4.88
N TYR A 159 26.49 27.02 6.17
CA TYR A 159 26.10 28.35 6.61
C TYR A 159 27.12 29.41 6.15
N CYS A 160 26.62 30.58 5.77
CA CYS A 160 27.46 31.73 5.42
C CYS A 160 27.37 32.83 6.48
N TRP A 161 26.26 32.88 7.24
CA TRP A 161 26.04 33.87 8.29
C TRP A 161 25.43 33.24 9.54
N VAL A 162 25.75 33.83 10.69
CA VAL A 162 25.12 33.47 11.97
C VAL A 162 23.75 34.13 12.10
N ASP A 163 23.63 35.41 11.72
CA ASP A 163 22.46 36.26 11.94
C ASP A 163 21.85 36.80 10.65
N PHE A 164 20.57 37.18 10.68
CA PHE A 164 19.88 37.78 9.51
C PHE A 164 20.41 39.16 9.10
N LYS A 165 21.12 39.87 9.99
CA LYS A 165 21.72 41.18 9.68
C LYS A 165 23.12 41.07 9.08
N GLN A 166 23.63 39.85 8.88
CA GLN A 166 24.92 39.58 8.24
C GLN A 166 26.10 40.21 8.98
N VAL A 167 26.00 40.37 10.30
CA VAL A 167 27.07 40.94 11.14
C VAL A 167 28.22 39.94 11.27
N TRP A 168 27.89 38.66 11.42
CA TRP A 168 28.87 37.60 11.66
C TRP A 168 28.90 36.58 10.52
N GLU A 169 30.07 36.43 9.91
CA GLU A 169 30.30 35.50 8.79
C GLU A 169 30.79 34.14 9.29
N LEU A 170 30.44 33.08 8.55
CA LEU A 170 30.68 31.69 8.96
C LEU A 170 31.26 30.80 7.85
N ALA A 171 31.35 31.27 6.59
CA ALA A 171 31.90 30.42 5.52
C ALA A 171 33.37 30.05 5.78
N HIS A 172 33.78 28.86 5.35
CA HIS A 172 35.16 28.35 5.52
C HIS A 172 36.22 29.11 4.71
N THR A 173 35.85 29.81 3.64
CA THR A 173 36.78 30.58 2.81
C THR A 173 36.20 31.93 2.44
N LYS A 174 37.07 32.93 2.24
CA LYS A 174 36.67 34.28 1.80
C LYS A 174 35.97 34.29 0.45
N ARG A 175 36.39 33.40 -0.46
CA ARG A 175 35.79 33.28 -1.80
C ARG A 175 34.39 32.69 -1.74
N ARG A 176 34.17 31.66 -0.91
CA ARG A 176 32.83 31.17 -0.61
C ARG A 176 31.95 32.24 0.00
N GLN A 177 32.46 33.00 0.98
CA GLN A 177 31.71 34.09 1.60
C GLN A 177 31.25 35.14 0.56
N ALA A 178 32.14 35.52 -0.38
CA ALA A 178 31.80 36.40 -1.48
C ALA A 178 30.75 35.79 -2.44
N ARG A 179 30.83 34.48 -2.71
CA ARG A 179 29.85 33.74 -3.51
C ARG A 179 28.47 33.73 -2.84
N CYS A 180 28.39 33.51 -1.52
CA CYS A 180 27.13 33.58 -0.77
C CYS A 180 26.48 34.97 -0.90
N ARG A 181 27.26 36.06 -0.77
CA ARG A 181 26.76 37.43 -0.93
C ARG A 181 26.16 37.69 -2.32
N LEU A 182 26.72 37.08 -3.36
CA LEU A 182 26.28 37.27 -4.74
C LEU A 182 25.06 36.42 -5.12
N ARG A 183 24.94 35.19 -4.59
CA ARG A 183 23.94 34.20 -5.07
C ARG A 183 22.95 33.71 -4.01
N ASP A 184 23.25 33.83 -2.71
CA ASP A 184 22.47 33.23 -1.61
C ASP A 184 22.00 34.24 -0.57
N ILE A 185 22.13 35.54 -0.82
CA ILE A 185 21.66 36.57 0.12
C ILE A 185 20.15 36.49 0.38
N ASP A 186 19.39 35.93 -0.58
CA ASP A 186 17.94 35.74 -0.53
C ASP A 186 17.55 34.35 0.05
N ASN A 187 18.52 33.47 0.29
CA ASN A 187 18.31 32.09 0.72
C ASN A 187 18.40 31.97 2.25
N ALA A 188 17.28 31.75 2.93
CA ALA A 188 17.24 31.59 4.38
C ALA A 188 18.05 30.37 4.90
N ALA A 189 18.32 29.36 4.06
CA ALA A 189 19.01 28.14 4.47
C ALA A 189 20.50 28.32 4.78
N VAL A 190 21.12 29.44 4.37
CA VAL A 190 22.53 29.75 4.69
C VAL A 190 22.71 30.58 5.96
N TYR A 191 21.60 30.90 6.65
CA TYR A 191 21.58 31.67 7.89
C TYR A 191 21.30 30.76 9.09
N LEU A 192 22.21 30.73 10.06
CA LEU A 192 22.06 29.89 11.25
C LEU A 192 20.89 30.35 12.14
N GLU A 193 20.58 31.64 12.16
CA GLU A 193 19.44 32.19 12.90
C GLU A 193 18.10 31.55 12.48
N ALA A 194 17.93 31.18 11.21
CA ALA A 194 16.69 30.55 10.73
C ALA A 194 16.39 29.23 11.45
N THR A 195 17.41 28.41 11.66
CA THR A 195 17.29 27.10 12.33
C THR A 195 17.19 27.25 13.85
N LEU A 196 17.98 28.15 14.44
CA LEU A 196 17.97 28.36 15.89
C LEU A 196 16.66 28.97 16.41
N ARG A 197 16.01 29.85 15.65
CA ARG A 197 14.70 30.43 16.02
C ARG A 197 13.57 29.41 16.07
N LEU A 198 13.72 28.30 15.35
CA LEU A 198 12.74 27.22 15.28
C LEU A 198 13.06 26.06 16.22
N ALA A 199 14.24 26.04 16.82
CA ALA A 199 14.66 24.99 17.74
C ALA A 199 14.00 25.16 19.12
N ASP A 200 13.63 24.05 19.75
CA ASP A 200 13.28 24.04 21.17
C ASP A 200 14.54 24.34 22.00
N TRP A 201 14.63 25.56 22.52
CA TRP A 201 15.84 26.04 23.19
C TRP A 201 16.20 25.25 24.45
N ALA A 202 15.22 24.73 25.18
CA ALA A 202 15.48 23.93 26.38
C ALA A 202 16.17 22.60 26.02
N ARG A 203 15.69 21.94 24.95
CA ARG A 203 16.30 20.71 24.42
C ARG A 203 17.63 20.98 23.73
N TRP A 204 17.73 22.08 22.98
CA TRP A 204 18.95 22.53 22.31
C TRP A 204 20.10 22.69 23.32
N GLN A 205 19.85 23.39 24.43
CA GLN A 205 20.87 23.64 25.44
C GLN A 205 21.38 22.35 26.09
N LEU A 206 20.49 21.37 26.33
CA LEU A 206 20.85 20.08 26.92
C LEU A 206 21.68 19.20 25.97
N GLN A 207 21.35 19.20 24.68
CA GLN A 207 21.98 18.31 23.71
C GLN A 207 23.23 18.91 23.05
N VAL A 208 23.23 20.21 22.76
CA VAL A 208 24.23 20.85 21.89
C VAL A 208 24.85 22.11 22.50
N GLY A 209 24.28 22.65 23.59
CA GLY A 209 24.70 23.90 24.22
C GLY A 209 26.22 24.10 24.37
N PRO A 210 26.99 23.13 24.93
CA PRO A 210 28.44 23.27 25.07
C PRO A 210 29.19 23.41 23.74
N LEU A 211 28.84 22.59 22.74
CA LEU A 211 29.46 22.62 21.42
C LEU A 211 29.13 23.92 20.69
N PHE A 212 27.87 24.35 20.76
CA PHE A 212 27.41 25.61 20.17
C PHE A 212 28.10 26.82 20.82
N HIS A 213 28.29 26.80 22.14
CA HIS A 213 28.97 27.88 22.84
C HIS A 213 30.44 28.00 22.41
N ASP A 214 31.16 26.87 22.37
CA ASP A 214 32.57 26.83 21.98
C ASP A 214 32.75 27.23 20.50
N ALA A 215 31.82 26.84 19.62
CA ALA A 215 31.91 27.05 18.18
C ALA A 215 31.46 28.44 17.71
N ILE A 216 30.34 28.94 18.22
CA ILE A 216 29.69 30.16 17.72
C ILE A 216 29.80 31.28 18.75
N VAL A 217 29.31 31.06 19.98
CA VAL A 217 29.17 32.12 20.99
C VAL A 217 30.53 32.73 21.37
N SER A 218 31.58 31.92 21.46
CA SER A 218 32.95 32.37 21.73
C SER A 218 33.48 33.38 20.70
N GLY A 219 33.03 33.29 19.45
CA GLY A 219 33.47 34.13 18.34
C GLY A 219 32.62 35.38 18.09
N LEU A 220 31.49 35.56 18.79
CA LEU A 220 30.59 36.70 18.62
C LEU A 220 31.17 37.97 19.25
N GLN A 221 31.85 38.78 18.44
CA GLN A 221 32.37 40.09 18.84
C GLN A 221 31.70 41.23 18.06
N PRO A 222 31.35 42.37 18.69
CA PRO A 222 31.43 42.67 20.12
C PRO A 222 30.49 41.81 20.99
N ALA A 223 30.96 41.35 22.15
CA ALA A 223 30.23 40.42 23.03
C ALA A 223 28.82 40.90 23.44
N GLU A 224 28.62 42.21 23.61
CA GLU A 224 27.30 42.77 23.97
C GLU A 224 26.25 42.53 22.88
N GLN A 225 26.62 42.71 21.61
CA GLN A 225 25.73 42.47 20.47
C GLN A 225 25.47 40.96 20.31
N GLY A 226 26.49 40.13 20.48
CA GLY A 226 26.36 38.67 20.45
C GLY A 226 25.41 38.15 21.52
N GLN A 227 25.50 38.67 22.75
CA GLN A 227 24.58 38.30 23.83
C GLN A 227 23.15 38.80 23.59
N ALA A 228 22.97 39.99 23.01
CA ALA A 228 21.64 40.50 22.67
C ALA A 228 20.97 39.63 21.59
N TRP A 229 21.72 39.23 20.56
CA TRP A 229 21.25 38.29 19.54
C TRP A 229 20.90 36.93 20.14
N LEU A 230 21.77 36.37 21.00
CA LEU A 230 21.52 35.08 21.65
C LEU A 230 20.22 35.11 22.48
N ARG A 231 19.97 36.19 23.23
CA ARG A 231 18.71 36.37 23.99
C ARG A 231 17.48 36.47 23.08
N SER A 232 17.61 37.13 21.93
CA SER A 232 16.55 37.23 20.92
C SER A 232 16.17 35.87 20.36
N VAL A 233 17.17 35.05 20.01
CA VAL A 233 16.94 33.71 19.46
C VAL A 233 16.43 32.74 20.53
N SER A 234 16.98 32.77 21.74
CA SER A 234 16.57 31.88 22.83
C SER A 234 15.14 32.14 23.35
N SER A 235 14.61 33.35 23.14
CA SER A 235 13.25 33.74 23.55
C SER A 235 12.23 33.67 22.41
N ALA A 236 12.66 33.33 21.20
CA ALA A 236 11.77 33.17 20.06
C ALA A 236 10.88 31.94 20.24
N VAL A 237 9.57 32.15 20.35
CA VAL A 237 8.57 31.07 20.37
C VAL A 237 7.73 31.18 19.11
N VAL A 238 8.01 30.31 18.15
CA VAL A 238 7.30 30.28 16.86
C VAL A 238 6.10 29.34 16.95
N VAL A 239 4.89 29.90 16.91
CA VAL A 239 3.64 29.14 16.93
C VAL A 239 2.99 29.06 15.55
N ASN A 240 3.21 30.06 14.68
CA ASN A 240 2.58 30.16 13.37
C ASN A 240 3.63 30.36 12.26
N LYS A 241 3.69 29.40 11.32
CA LYS A 241 4.60 29.41 10.18
C LYS A 241 4.47 30.64 9.28
N HIS A 242 3.28 31.22 9.15
CA HIS A 242 3.07 32.39 8.29
C HIS A 242 3.68 33.65 8.89
N ILE A 243 3.54 33.85 10.21
CA ILE A 243 4.15 34.99 10.92
C ILE A 243 5.68 34.92 10.80
N GLU A 244 6.25 33.74 11.04
CA GLU A 244 7.71 33.56 10.93
C GLU A 244 8.19 33.75 9.48
N SER A 245 7.44 33.25 8.48
CA SER A 245 7.78 33.48 7.07
C SER A 245 7.74 34.97 6.70
N THR A 246 6.83 35.76 7.28
CA THR A 246 6.80 37.21 7.05
C THR A 246 7.98 37.92 7.72
N TYR A 247 8.42 37.46 8.89
CA TYR A 247 9.62 37.98 9.55
C TYR A 247 10.89 37.71 8.71
N TRP A 248 11.00 36.54 8.09
CA TRP A 248 12.12 36.23 7.19
C TRP A 248 12.10 37.11 5.94
N ARG A 249 10.92 37.31 5.34
CA ARG A 249 10.74 38.21 4.18
C ARG A 249 11.06 39.66 4.48
N GLN A 250 10.80 40.14 5.70
CA GLN A 250 11.20 41.48 6.14
C GLN A 250 12.72 41.69 6.13
N HIS A 251 13.49 40.61 6.27
CA HIS A 251 14.96 40.61 6.20
C HIS A 251 15.47 40.31 4.77
N GLY A 252 14.60 40.32 3.75
CA GLY A 252 14.99 40.10 2.36
C GLY A 252 15.13 38.63 1.96
N LEU A 253 14.71 37.69 2.82
CA LEU A 253 14.80 36.25 2.54
C LEU A 253 13.52 35.78 1.81
N THR A 254 13.68 35.17 0.63
CA THR A 254 12.55 34.77 -0.23
C THR A 254 12.44 33.28 -0.45
N ARG A 255 13.53 32.53 -0.30
CA ARG A 255 13.58 31.07 -0.54
C ARG A 255 14.37 30.34 0.53
N TYR A 256 14.12 29.03 0.66
CA TYR A 256 14.88 28.14 1.53
C TYR A 256 15.37 26.94 0.69
N THR A 257 16.64 26.93 0.30
CA THR A 257 17.21 25.89 -0.57
C THR A 257 18.37 25.18 0.12
N LEU A 258 18.22 23.87 0.32
CA LEU A 258 19.23 22.99 0.87
C LEU A 258 20.23 22.51 -0.19
N GLN A 259 21.37 22.00 0.25
CA GLN A 259 22.38 21.39 -0.62
C GLN A 259 22.10 19.90 -0.85
N TRP A 260 22.54 19.40 -2.00
CA TRP A 260 22.59 17.98 -2.26
C TRP A 260 23.67 17.33 -1.39
N GLN A 261 23.40 16.12 -0.90
CA GLN A 261 24.35 15.33 -0.12
C GLN A 261 24.03 13.85 -0.23
N ASN A 262 24.87 12.97 0.31
CA ASN A 262 24.62 11.53 0.34
C ASN A 262 24.90 10.81 1.67
N TYR A 263 24.90 11.48 2.83
CA TYR A 263 24.87 10.85 4.15
C TYR A 263 23.46 10.46 4.64
N GLN A 264 22.41 11.20 4.28
CA GLN A 264 21.02 10.93 4.70
C GLN A 264 20.06 10.76 3.53
N GLN A 265 19.08 9.88 3.67
CA GLN A 265 17.96 9.69 2.74
C GLN A 265 16.73 10.38 3.28
N ASP A 266 16.19 11.35 2.52
CA ASP A 266 14.93 12.01 2.86
C ASP A 266 13.74 11.07 2.66
N GLY A 267 12.76 11.18 3.56
CA GLY A 267 11.53 10.41 3.52
C GLY A 267 10.47 11.01 2.59
N LEU A 268 9.67 10.16 1.96
CA LEU A 268 8.52 10.55 1.17
C LEU A 268 7.45 9.49 1.20
N ASP A 269 6.23 9.89 1.55
CA ASP A 269 5.01 9.10 1.39
C ASP A 269 4.05 9.82 0.43
N GLU A 270 3.60 9.14 -0.63
CA GLU A 270 2.57 9.66 -1.54
C GLU A 270 1.34 8.76 -1.55
N PHE A 271 0.18 9.40 -1.56
CA PHE A 271 -1.13 8.75 -1.51
C PHE A 271 -2.01 9.21 -2.68
N VAL A 272 -2.84 8.29 -3.17
CA VAL A 272 -3.96 8.58 -4.08
C VAL A 272 -5.25 8.27 -3.34
N VAL A 273 -6.22 9.17 -3.42
CA VAL A 273 -7.50 8.98 -2.75
C VAL A 273 -8.48 8.33 -3.72
N VAL A 274 -8.95 7.13 -3.40
CA VAL A 274 -10.05 6.48 -4.10
C VAL A 274 -11.34 6.82 -3.36
N SER A 275 -12.16 7.66 -3.99
CA SER A 275 -13.44 8.10 -3.44
C SER A 275 -14.59 7.32 -4.06
N ASN A 276 -15.49 6.88 -3.19
CA ASN A 276 -16.81 6.39 -3.54
C ASN A 276 -17.88 7.20 -2.78
N MET A 277 -19.16 6.88 -2.99
CA MET A 277 -20.29 7.60 -2.38
C MET A 277 -20.28 7.66 -0.85
N PHE A 278 -19.71 6.66 -0.17
CA PHE A 278 -19.77 6.55 1.30
C PHE A 278 -18.47 6.93 1.99
N SER A 279 -17.34 6.70 1.34
CA SER A 279 -16.03 6.80 1.94
C SER A 279 -14.97 7.20 0.92
N ALA A 280 -13.92 7.84 1.44
CA ALA A 280 -12.70 8.11 0.70
C ALA A 280 -11.57 7.32 1.37
N HIS A 281 -10.86 6.51 0.60
CA HIS A 281 -9.77 5.69 1.08
C HIS A 281 -8.47 6.17 0.44
N SER A 282 -7.45 6.45 1.27
CA SER A 282 -6.11 6.80 0.79
C SER A 282 -5.30 5.54 0.54
N VAL A 283 -4.88 5.34 -0.70
CA VAL A 283 -4.00 4.26 -1.12
C VAL A 283 -2.58 4.79 -1.22
N ARG A 284 -1.61 4.14 -0.56
CA ARG A 284 -0.21 4.54 -0.66
C ARG A 284 0.38 4.10 -2.01
N VAL A 285 0.87 5.05 -2.80
CA VAL A 285 1.46 4.79 -4.13
C VAL A 285 2.98 4.88 -4.14
N LYS A 286 3.57 5.63 -3.23
CA LYS A 286 5.03 5.74 -3.11
C LYS A 286 5.42 5.78 -1.63
N ARG A 287 6.48 5.03 -1.29
CA ARG A 287 7.12 5.06 0.02
C ARG A 287 8.62 5.02 -0.16
N ILE A 288 9.28 6.07 0.31
CA ILE A 288 10.73 6.13 0.47
C ILE A 288 10.96 6.45 1.94
N PRO A 289 11.49 5.52 2.75
CA PRO A 289 11.66 5.77 4.17
C PRO A 289 12.80 6.76 4.42
N PHE A 290 12.61 7.64 5.41
CA PHE A 290 13.70 8.46 5.94
C PHE A 290 14.75 7.56 6.61
N SER A 291 16.03 7.78 6.31
CA SER A 291 17.12 7.07 6.98
C SER A 291 18.39 7.91 7.09
N LEU A 292 18.89 8.06 8.32
CA LEU A 292 20.23 8.58 8.62
C LEU A 292 21.32 7.49 8.49
N GLN A 293 20.94 6.22 8.56
CA GLN A 293 21.86 5.09 8.48
C GLN A 293 21.74 4.44 7.11
N ARG A 294 22.50 4.97 6.15
CA ARG A 294 22.54 4.44 4.80
C ARG A 294 23.42 3.19 4.72
N ASP A 295 23.09 2.29 3.80
CA ASP A 295 23.98 1.18 3.43
C ASP A 295 25.31 1.71 2.88
N VAL A 296 25.26 2.85 2.18
CA VAL A 296 26.37 3.46 1.47
C VAL A 296 27.15 4.42 2.36
N ARG A 297 28.49 4.32 2.34
CA ARG A 297 29.35 5.28 3.04
C ARG A 297 29.20 6.67 2.45
N TRP A 298 29.19 7.65 3.33
CA TRP A 298 29.20 9.06 2.97
C TRP A 298 30.44 9.38 2.13
N SER A 299 30.24 9.86 0.90
CA SER A 299 31.34 10.32 0.01
C SER A 299 31.34 11.84 -0.19
N SER A 300 30.17 12.48 -0.17
CA SER A 300 30.04 13.95 -0.28
C SER A 300 30.69 14.76 0.86
N TRP A 301 31.15 14.11 1.94
CA TRP A 301 31.85 14.77 3.06
C TRP A 301 33.10 15.54 2.60
N VAL A 302 33.75 15.10 1.52
CA VAL A 302 34.91 15.76 0.93
C VAL A 302 34.55 17.16 0.40
N ALA A 303 33.33 17.33 -0.13
CA ALA A 303 32.82 18.64 -0.51
C ALA A 303 32.41 19.45 0.72
N TYR A 304 31.62 18.84 1.61
CA TYR A 304 31.28 19.37 2.93
C TYR A 304 30.77 18.29 3.87
N TRP A 305 31.27 18.33 5.10
CA TRP A 305 31.04 17.32 6.12
C TRP A 305 30.07 17.72 7.24
N GLY A 306 29.21 18.71 7.01
CA GLY A 306 28.19 19.09 7.99
C GLY A 306 28.69 19.92 9.17
N LEU A 307 27.79 20.73 9.71
CA LEU A 307 28.05 21.68 10.79
C LEU A 307 28.44 21.01 12.11
N PHE A 308 27.90 19.82 12.37
CA PHE A 308 28.20 19.07 13.58
C PHE A 308 29.69 18.70 13.69
N ASN A 309 30.37 18.46 12.56
CA ASN A 309 31.81 18.22 12.54
C ASN A 309 32.60 19.52 12.75
N ASP A 310 32.13 20.63 12.20
CA ASP A 310 32.73 21.95 12.44
C ASP A 310 32.71 22.27 13.94
N TRP A 311 31.59 22.00 14.62
CA TRP A 311 31.43 22.26 16.06
C TRP A 311 32.25 21.33 16.93
N ALA A 312 32.35 20.05 16.56
CA ALA A 312 33.19 19.10 17.27
C ALA A 312 34.68 19.50 17.23
N LEU A 313 35.12 20.16 16.16
CA LEU A 313 36.49 20.63 15.99
C LEU A 313 36.75 22.02 16.56
N ALA A 314 35.71 22.85 16.67
CA ALA A 314 35.85 24.25 17.06
C ALA A 314 36.61 24.44 18.37
N LYS A 315 36.38 23.57 19.37
CA LYS A 315 37.09 23.64 20.66
C LYS A 315 38.60 23.44 20.52
N GLY A 316 39.02 22.44 19.74
CA GLY A 316 40.45 22.19 19.47
C GLY A 316 41.08 23.36 18.72
N VAL A 317 40.38 23.88 17.70
CA VAL A 317 40.84 25.02 16.91
C VAL A 317 40.99 26.29 17.75
N LEU A 318 40.06 26.56 18.66
CA LEU A 318 40.10 27.71 19.55
C LEU A 318 41.23 27.61 20.58
N VAL A 319 41.36 26.46 21.25
CA VAL A 319 42.32 26.27 22.36
C VAL A 319 43.76 26.16 21.85
N ASP A 320 44.00 25.39 20.79
CA ASP A 320 45.37 25.08 20.35
C ASP A 320 45.96 26.17 19.44
N GLN A 321 45.11 26.93 18.74
CA GLN A 321 45.57 27.84 17.68
C GLN A 321 44.95 29.24 17.71
N ASN A 322 44.06 29.54 18.65
CA ASN A 322 43.40 30.84 18.80
C ASN A 322 42.69 31.31 17.50
N VAL A 323 42.03 30.36 16.81
CA VAL A 323 41.25 30.61 15.60
C VAL A 323 39.76 30.39 15.89
N THR A 324 38.90 31.27 15.36
CA THR A 324 37.44 31.17 15.52
C THR A 324 36.76 30.77 14.21
N LEU A 325 35.68 29.99 14.30
CA LEU A 325 34.82 29.69 13.14
C LEU A 325 34.10 30.95 12.65
N VAL A 326 33.59 31.75 13.58
CA VAL A 326 32.98 33.04 13.28
C VAL A 326 34.06 34.04 12.90
N THR A 327 33.90 34.69 11.76
CA THR A 327 34.79 35.76 11.31
C THR A 327 34.43 37.06 12.03
N ASN A 328 35.42 37.68 12.67
CA ASN A 328 35.31 39.00 13.29
C ASN A 328 36.62 39.78 13.03
N ASN A 329 36.66 41.06 13.43
CA ASN A 329 37.85 41.91 13.21
C ASN A 329 38.95 41.75 14.27
N VAL A 330 38.76 40.90 15.28
CA VAL A 330 39.57 40.84 16.50
C VAL A 330 40.42 39.56 16.58
N THR A 331 39.88 38.42 16.15
CA THR A 331 40.51 37.11 16.15
C THR A 331 40.69 36.58 14.74
N THR A 332 41.80 35.90 14.48
CA THR A 332 42.03 35.21 13.20
C THR A 332 40.93 34.18 12.95
N SER A 333 40.29 34.26 11.78
CA SER A 333 39.19 33.36 11.41
C SER A 333 39.71 32.16 10.63
N VAL A 334 38.93 31.07 10.62
CA VAL A 334 39.17 29.92 9.73
C VAL A 334 39.29 30.31 8.25
N GLN A 335 38.67 31.42 7.84
CA GLN A 335 38.77 31.94 6.47
C GLN A 335 40.18 32.37 6.04
N ASP A 336 41.05 32.72 6.99
CA ASP A 336 42.43 33.15 6.72
C ASP A 336 43.41 31.97 6.59
N ARG A 337 42.88 30.74 6.69
CA ARG A 337 43.61 29.52 6.94
C ARG A 337 43.03 28.38 6.08
N ASN A 338 43.86 27.41 5.70
CA ASN A 338 43.38 26.24 4.96
C ASN A 338 42.66 25.25 5.89
N PHE A 339 41.33 25.35 6.00
CA PHE A 339 40.50 24.55 6.90
C PHE A 339 40.79 23.04 6.86
N VAL A 340 41.07 22.47 5.68
CA VAL A 340 41.39 21.05 5.48
C VAL A 340 42.66 20.62 6.21
N GLU A 341 43.65 21.51 6.29
CA GLU A 341 44.92 21.26 6.99
C GLU A 341 44.72 21.19 8.51
N PHE A 342 43.91 22.10 9.07
CA PHE A 342 43.58 22.13 10.50
C PHE A 342 42.74 20.95 10.94
N ALA A 343 41.84 20.50 10.06
CA ALA A 343 41.02 19.33 10.28
C ALA A 343 41.83 18.02 10.39
N GLY A 344 43.13 18.02 10.05
CA GLY A 344 44.00 16.84 10.14
C GLY A 344 43.84 15.85 8.98
N PHE A 345 43.15 16.24 7.89
CA PHE A 345 42.90 15.39 6.72
C PHE A 345 43.90 15.61 5.56
N SER A 346 44.99 16.34 5.81
CA SER A 346 45.98 16.66 4.79
C SER A 346 46.69 15.41 4.23
N GLY A 347 46.84 14.33 5.00
CA GLY A 347 47.50 13.09 4.56
C GLY A 347 46.81 12.44 3.34
N PRO A 348 45.56 11.96 3.46
CA PRO A 348 44.83 11.34 2.35
C PRO A 348 44.60 12.30 1.16
N LEU A 349 44.38 13.58 1.43
CA LEU A 349 44.04 14.58 0.42
C LEU A 349 45.26 15.15 -0.33
N ASN A 350 46.46 14.67 -0.02
CA ASN A 350 47.71 15.08 -0.68
C ASN A 350 48.16 14.18 -1.83
N THR A 351 47.34 13.21 -2.25
CA THR A 351 47.62 12.41 -3.45
C THR A 351 47.43 13.24 -4.74
N PRO A 352 48.01 12.83 -5.88
CA PRO A 352 47.95 13.62 -7.13
C PRO A 352 46.52 13.93 -7.61
N THR A 353 45.59 13.01 -7.39
CA THR A 353 44.20 13.11 -7.85
C THR A 353 43.39 14.19 -7.10
N PRO A 354 43.26 14.16 -5.76
CA PRO A 354 42.59 15.22 -5.02
C PRO A 354 43.27 16.59 -5.14
N ARG A 355 44.61 16.64 -5.26
CA ARG A 355 45.32 17.91 -5.51
C ARG A 355 44.91 18.57 -6.82
N LEU A 356 44.71 17.77 -7.88
CA LEU A 356 44.20 18.26 -9.15
C LEU A 356 42.74 18.73 -9.04
N ILE A 357 41.91 18.03 -8.28
CA ILE A 357 40.53 18.47 -8.03
C ILE A 357 40.53 19.79 -7.25
N GLN A 358 41.40 19.94 -6.25
CA GLN A 358 41.55 21.18 -5.48
C GLN A 358 42.06 22.35 -6.34
N SER A 359 42.93 22.12 -7.32
CA SER A 359 43.40 23.17 -8.22
C SER A 359 42.35 23.61 -9.24
N ILE A 360 41.32 22.80 -9.48
CA ILE A 360 40.22 23.09 -10.42
C ILE A 360 39.01 23.69 -9.69
N LEU A 361 38.49 23.01 -8.67
CA LEU A 361 37.29 23.46 -7.93
C LEU A 361 37.66 24.43 -6.80
N GLY A 362 38.75 24.18 -6.09
CA GLY A 362 39.11 24.91 -4.87
C GLY A 362 39.28 23.99 -3.66
N PRO A 363 39.53 24.54 -2.47
CA PRO A 363 39.76 23.73 -1.28
C PRO A 363 38.52 22.89 -0.92
N PHE A 364 38.76 21.64 -0.50
CA PHE A 364 37.71 20.77 0.03
C PHE A 364 37.07 21.36 1.30
N LEU A 365 35.89 20.86 1.67
CA LEU A 365 35.06 21.41 2.75
C LEU A 365 34.48 22.83 2.48
N SER A 366 34.61 23.35 1.25
CA SER A 366 34.08 24.66 0.84
C SER A 366 33.29 24.63 -0.48
N ILE A 367 33.00 23.43 -0.97
CA ILE A 367 32.33 23.20 -2.26
C ILE A 367 30.83 23.09 -2.01
N ASP A 368 30.04 23.98 -2.59
CA ASP A 368 28.58 23.91 -2.49
C ASP A 368 28.03 22.93 -3.52
N MET A 369 27.20 21.98 -3.08
CA MET A 369 26.58 20.98 -3.95
C MET A 369 25.12 21.38 -4.23
N ARG A 370 24.82 21.91 -5.41
CA ARG A 370 23.47 22.36 -5.77
C ARG A 370 22.77 21.37 -6.69
N TYR A 371 21.55 20.99 -6.32
CA TYR A 371 20.68 20.22 -7.21
C TYR A 371 20.24 21.07 -8.40
N VAL A 372 20.33 20.52 -9.61
CA VAL A 372 19.85 21.18 -10.83
C VAL A 372 18.48 20.62 -11.18
N PRO A 373 17.40 21.44 -11.14
CA PRO A 373 16.07 21.00 -11.52
C PRO A 373 15.99 20.71 -13.03
N LEU A 374 14.98 19.95 -13.44
CA LEU A 374 14.75 19.65 -14.86
C LEU A 374 14.37 20.95 -15.61
N PRO A 375 15.10 21.32 -16.69
CA PRO A 375 14.74 22.48 -17.50
C PRO A 375 13.38 22.31 -18.18
N GLU A 376 12.57 23.37 -18.22
CA GLU A 376 11.27 23.38 -18.90
C GLU A 376 11.33 22.96 -20.39
N PRO A 377 12.32 23.41 -21.20
CA PRO A 377 12.43 22.98 -22.60
C PRO A 377 12.66 21.46 -22.73
N LEU A 378 13.37 20.86 -21.77
CA LEU A 378 13.66 19.44 -21.78
C LEU A 378 12.40 18.60 -21.50
N VAL A 379 11.58 19.04 -20.55
CA VAL A 379 10.28 18.41 -20.24
C VAL A 379 9.35 18.51 -21.46
N ALA A 380 9.32 19.66 -22.13
CA ALA A 380 8.49 19.85 -23.32
C ALA A 380 8.88 18.92 -24.49
N VAL A 381 10.16 18.62 -24.70
CA VAL A 381 10.59 17.63 -25.72
C VAL A 381 10.11 16.23 -25.35
N TYR A 382 10.21 15.88 -24.07
CA TYR A 382 9.85 14.57 -23.57
C TYR A 382 8.34 14.29 -23.66
N ASP A 383 7.51 15.27 -23.30
CA ASP A 383 6.06 15.15 -23.39
C ASP A 383 5.59 14.95 -24.85
N GLU A 384 6.18 15.69 -25.80
CA GLU A 384 5.92 15.55 -27.23
C GLU A 384 6.30 14.16 -27.77
N PHE A 385 7.44 13.64 -27.31
CA PHE A 385 7.89 12.30 -27.65
C PHE A 385 6.95 11.24 -27.09
N LEU A 386 6.60 11.32 -25.80
CA LEU A 386 5.73 10.34 -25.15
C LEU A 386 4.33 10.28 -25.78
N SER A 387 3.71 11.43 -26.08
CA SER A 387 2.39 11.47 -26.73
C SER A 387 2.38 10.73 -28.07
N THR A 388 3.52 10.69 -28.76
CA THR A 388 3.68 10.04 -30.06
C THR A 388 3.98 8.54 -29.95
N VAL A 389 4.67 8.11 -28.89
CA VAL A 389 5.12 6.71 -28.73
C VAL A 389 4.07 5.81 -28.06
N HIS A 390 3.16 6.37 -27.25
CA HIS A 390 2.09 5.60 -26.56
C HIS A 390 1.31 4.61 -27.47
N PRO A 391 0.87 4.99 -28.69
CA PRO A 391 0.18 4.06 -29.60
C PRO A 391 1.03 2.87 -30.05
N VAL A 392 2.36 3.03 -30.08
CA VAL A 392 3.32 2.06 -30.59
C VAL A 392 3.71 1.01 -29.54
N TRP A 393 3.42 1.24 -28.26
CA TRP A 393 3.72 0.29 -27.17
C TRP A 393 3.05 -1.08 -27.33
N ARG A 394 1.95 -1.15 -28.08
CA ARG A 394 1.23 -2.40 -28.37
C ARG A 394 1.82 -3.19 -29.55
N LEU A 395 2.79 -2.64 -30.28
CA LEU A 395 3.37 -3.34 -31.43
C LEU A 395 4.30 -4.46 -30.97
N PRO A 396 4.20 -5.67 -31.57
CA PRO A 396 5.10 -6.79 -31.24
C PRO A 396 6.59 -6.44 -31.42
N ALA A 397 6.91 -5.59 -32.40
CA ALA A 397 8.28 -5.14 -32.65
C ALA A 397 8.86 -4.32 -31.49
N TYR A 398 8.03 -3.51 -30.81
CA TYR A 398 8.44 -2.78 -29.62
C TYR A 398 8.58 -3.69 -28.40
N LEU A 399 7.67 -4.65 -28.24
CA LEU A 399 7.69 -5.62 -27.14
C LEU A 399 8.87 -6.60 -27.23
N ALA A 400 9.41 -6.82 -28.42
CA ALA A 400 10.59 -7.66 -28.64
C ALA A 400 11.92 -6.99 -28.24
N LEU A 401 11.96 -5.66 -28.05
CA LEU A 401 13.15 -4.96 -27.59
C LEU A 401 13.42 -5.24 -26.10
N ALA A 402 14.58 -5.82 -25.80
CA ALA A 402 15.04 -6.08 -24.44
C ALA A 402 15.93 -4.94 -23.91
N ASP A 403 15.93 -4.72 -22.60
CA ASP A 403 16.80 -3.72 -21.97
C ASP A 403 18.25 -4.27 -21.86
N ILE A 404 19.26 -3.46 -22.18
CA ILE A 404 20.68 -3.89 -22.31
C ILE A 404 21.64 -2.99 -21.51
N LYS A 405 22.80 -3.51 -21.11
CA LYS A 405 23.91 -2.74 -20.52
C LYS A 405 25.03 -2.59 -21.54
N LEU A 406 25.41 -1.35 -21.84
CA LEU A 406 26.49 -1.00 -22.76
C LEU A 406 27.62 -0.26 -22.03
N ASP A 407 28.81 -0.24 -22.63
CA ASP A 407 30.00 0.40 -22.07
C ASP A 407 30.65 1.45 -23.01
N PRO A 408 29.90 2.48 -23.46
CA PRO A 408 30.41 3.48 -24.38
C PRO A 408 31.41 4.44 -23.72
N ILE A 409 32.54 4.72 -24.39
CA ILE A 409 33.56 5.69 -23.96
C ILE A 409 33.50 6.92 -24.87
N PRO A 410 33.42 8.16 -24.35
CA PRO A 410 33.27 9.39 -25.16
C PRO A 410 34.39 9.67 -26.16
N ILE A 411 35.58 9.09 -25.99
CA ILE A 411 36.77 9.41 -26.81
C ILE A 411 37.02 8.25 -27.78
N ALA A 412 37.06 8.56 -29.09
CA ALA A 412 37.49 7.63 -30.11
C ALA A 412 38.90 7.09 -29.81
N ARG A 413 39.03 5.75 -29.74
CA ARG A 413 40.26 4.98 -29.40
C ARG A 413 41.51 5.59 -30.04
N THR A 414 42.16 6.51 -29.34
CA THR A 414 43.44 7.07 -29.74
C THR A 414 44.47 6.71 -28.67
N ALA A 415 45.25 5.68 -29.00
CA ALA A 415 46.34 5.05 -28.26
C ALA A 415 45.97 4.02 -27.17
N THR A 416 46.52 2.82 -27.34
CA THR A 416 46.46 1.61 -26.50
C THR A 416 47.12 1.75 -25.11
N SER A 417 47.37 2.97 -24.62
CA SER A 417 48.12 3.22 -23.39
C SER A 417 47.63 4.41 -22.55
N THR A 418 46.41 4.89 -22.80
CA THR A 418 45.78 5.96 -21.99
C THR A 418 45.12 5.36 -20.76
N ALA A 419 45.57 5.76 -19.56
CA ALA A 419 44.97 5.31 -18.31
C ALA A 419 43.94 6.34 -17.82
N TYR A 420 42.71 5.88 -17.64
CA TYR A 420 41.61 6.65 -17.08
C TYR A 420 41.54 6.42 -15.56
N PHE A 421 41.18 7.46 -14.83
CA PHE A 421 40.98 7.47 -13.39
C PHE A 421 39.84 8.43 -13.06
N GLY A 422 39.27 8.35 -11.86
CA GLY A 422 38.22 9.29 -11.44
C GLY A 422 36.91 9.05 -12.16
N GLY A 423 36.01 10.04 -12.13
CA GLY A 423 34.60 9.91 -12.51
C GLY A 423 33.70 10.41 -11.38
N ASN A 424 33.99 9.96 -10.17
CA ASN A 424 33.46 10.55 -8.94
C ASN A 424 34.48 11.51 -8.32
N PRO A 425 34.22 12.84 -8.30
CA PRO A 425 35.16 13.83 -7.75
C PRO A 425 35.32 13.73 -6.22
N PHE A 426 34.47 12.95 -5.55
CA PHE A 426 34.55 12.71 -4.10
C PHE A 426 35.53 11.60 -3.73
N CYS A 427 36.04 10.82 -4.70
CA CYS A 427 36.93 9.70 -4.43
C CYS A 427 38.41 10.11 -4.48
N VAL A 428 39.08 9.93 -3.34
CA VAL A 428 40.48 10.32 -3.12
C VAL A 428 41.46 9.37 -3.81
N GLU A 429 41.13 8.08 -3.84
CA GLU A 429 41.89 7.04 -4.51
C GLU A 429 41.05 6.41 -5.63
N SER A 430 41.70 6.02 -6.72
CA SER A 430 41.00 5.58 -7.93
C SER A 430 41.85 4.59 -8.72
N PRO A 431 41.31 3.41 -9.08
CA PRO A 431 41.98 2.47 -9.98
C PRO A 431 42.02 2.94 -11.44
N ALA A 432 42.93 2.36 -12.23
CA ALA A 432 43.26 2.76 -13.60
C ALA A 432 42.31 2.16 -14.67
N TYR A 433 41.06 2.58 -14.71
CA TYR A 433 40.10 2.28 -15.78
C TYR A 433 39.03 3.37 -15.86
N PHE A 434 38.20 3.36 -16.91
CA PHE A 434 37.12 4.34 -17.08
C PHE A 434 35.99 4.04 -16.08
N GLN A 435 35.77 4.93 -15.11
CA GLN A 435 34.91 4.66 -13.95
C GLN A 435 33.53 5.27 -14.09
N GLN A 436 32.56 4.73 -13.36
CA GLN A 436 31.21 5.28 -13.26
C GLN A 436 31.22 6.69 -12.63
N ASN A 437 30.27 7.53 -13.06
CA ASN A 437 30.07 8.87 -12.50
C ASN A 437 29.70 8.82 -11.00
N PHE A 438 29.81 9.96 -10.32
CA PHE A 438 29.34 10.10 -8.93
C PHE A 438 27.86 9.74 -8.78
N GLY A 439 27.46 9.38 -7.57
CA GLY A 439 26.07 9.01 -7.29
C GLY A 439 25.75 9.11 -5.82
N PHE A 440 24.47 9.24 -5.51
CA PHE A 440 23.96 9.18 -4.16
C PHE A 440 24.22 7.82 -3.50
N ASP A 441 24.13 6.72 -4.23
CA ASP A 441 24.36 5.35 -3.76
C ASP A 441 25.77 4.80 -4.02
N THR A 442 26.69 5.62 -4.57
CA THR A 442 28.07 5.21 -4.81
C THR A 442 29.00 5.62 -3.67
N SER A 443 29.83 4.68 -3.25
CA SER A 443 30.91 4.90 -2.29
C SER A 443 32.27 4.85 -2.98
N CYS A 444 33.32 5.29 -2.29
CA CYS A 444 34.68 5.23 -2.81
C CYS A 444 35.44 3.96 -2.40
N ASP A 445 34.78 3.01 -1.71
CA ASP A 445 35.39 1.74 -1.32
C ASP A 445 35.50 0.75 -2.50
N GLU A 446 34.47 0.72 -3.35
CA GLU A 446 34.41 -0.10 -4.57
C GLU A 446 34.09 0.81 -5.74
N VAL A 447 35.13 1.23 -6.44
CA VAL A 447 34.99 1.97 -7.69
C VAL A 447 34.44 1.01 -8.74
N GLN A 448 33.40 1.43 -9.46
CA GLN A 448 32.76 0.61 -10.51
C GLN A 448 33.26 1.05 -11.89
N ARG A 449 33.40 0.07 -12.80
CA ARG A 449 33.57 0.37 -14.23
C ARG A 449 32.32 1.05 -14.76
N TYR A 450 32.51 1.96 -15.71
CA TYR A 450 31.40 2.66 -16.31
C TYR A 450 30.49 1.70 -17.08
N ALA A 451 29.19 1.84 -16.87
CA ALA A 451 28.17 1.10 -17.59
C ALA A 451 26.92 1.97 -17.77
N LEU A 452 26.37 1.95 -18.98
CA LEU A 452 25.15 2.64 -19.38
C LEU A 452 24.05 1.60 -19.63
N GLN A 453 23.03 1.60 -18.77
CA GLN A 453 21.81 0.85 -19.01
C GLN A 453 20.97 1.58 -20.07
N VAL A 454 20.61 0.88 -21.14
CA VAL A 454 19.76 1.38 -22.22
C VAL A 454 18.44 0.62 -22.19
N ASP A 455 17.35 1.36 -21.99
CA ASP A 455 15.99 0.82 -21.95
C ASP A 455 15.35 0.94 -23.33
N ARG A 456 14.36 0.08 -23.62
CA ARG A 456 13.64 0.08 -24.91
C ARG A 456 13.06 1.43 -25.35
N THR A 457 12.65 2.28 -24.40
CA THR A 457 12.11 3.62 -24.69
C THR A 457 13.20 4.67 -24.77
N SER A 458 14.28 4.53 -23.99
CA SER A 458 15.39 5.49 -23.98
C SER A 458 16.20 5.44 -25.27
N VAL A 459 16.34 4.25 -25.87
CA VAL A 459 16.97 4.10 -27.20
C VAL A 459 16.15 4.79 -28.29
N LEU A 460 14.82 4.69 -28.26
CA LEU A 460 13.95 5.38 -29.21
C LEU A 460 14.01 6.89 -29.00
N PHE A 461 14.02 7.35 -27.75
CA PHE A 461 14.18 8.78 -27.44
C PHE A 461 15.51 9.32 -28.00
N ALA A 462 16.59 8.59 -27.78
CA ALA A 462 17.91 8.96 -28.30
C ALA A 462 17.95 8.97 -29.84
N LEU A 463 17.38 7.96 -30.50
CA LEU A 463 17.29 7.90 -31.97
C LEU A 463 16.45 9.05 -32.56
N ALA A 464 15.38 9.46 -31.87
CA ALA A 464 14.51 10.55 -32.33
C ALA A 464 15.19 11.93 -32.23
N LEU A 465 16.08 12.12 -31.26
CA LEU A 465 16.77 13.40 -31.03
C LEU A 465 18.16 13.47 -31.65
N THR A 466 18.73 12.34 -32.09
CA THR A 466 20.01 12.35 -32.80
C THR A 466 19.85 12.96 -34.19
N LYS A 467 20.67 13.96 -34.51
CA LYS A 467 20.63 14.75 -35.76
C LYS A 467 20.74 13.92 -37.04
N GLN A 468 21.31 12.71 -36.96
CA GLN A 468 21.57 11.82 -38.08
C GLN A 468 20.67 10.56 -37.99
N HIS A 469 19.48 10.62 -38.58
CA HIS A 469 18.52 9.51 -38.59
C HIS A 469 19.03 8.26 -39.35
N ASP A 470 20.01 8.43 -40.26
CA ASP A 470 20.65 7.36 -41.05
C ASP A 470 22.04 6.95 -40.51
N ALA A 471 22.38 7.32 -39.26
CA ALA A 471 23.65 6.91 -38.67
C ALA A 471 23.73 5.38 -38.60
N HIS A 472 24.74 4.80 -39.23
CA HIS A 472 24.94 3.35 -39.19
C HIS A 472 25.20 2.92 -37.74
N ALA A 473 24.47 1.91 -37.27
CA ALA A 473 24.62 1.35 -35.93
C ALA A 473 26.09 1.02 -35.58
N SER A 474 26.88 0.62 -36.57
CA SER A 474 28.33 0.37 -36.42
C SER A 474 29.13 1.60 -35.98
N ASN A 475 28.76 2.81 -36.42
CA ASN A 475 29.48 4.03 -36.10
C ASN A 475 29.15 4.54 -34.69
N LEU A 476 27.92 4.31 -34.22
CA LEU A 476 27.50 4.61 -32.85
C LEU A 476 28.17 3.64 -31.87
N CYS A 477 28.09 2.33 -32.16
CA CYS A 477 28.60 1.27 -31.29
C CYS A 477 30.13 1.11 -31.30
N ALA A 478 30.84 1.80 -32.19
CA ALA A 478 32.31 1.85 -32.18
C ALA A 478 32.89 2.47 -30.90
N LEU A 479 32.08 3.20 -30.12
CA LEU A 479 32.47 3.76 -28.84
C LEU A 479 32.45 2.75 -27.68
N CYS A 480 31.81 1.59 -27.84
CA CYS A 480 31.79 0.53 -26.81
C CYS A 480 33.16 -0.18 -26.70
N GLU A 481 33.50 -0.63 -25.50
CA GLU A 481 34.75 -1.36 -25.23
C GLU A 481 34.55 -2.86 -25.47
N ASP A 482 33.73 -3.52 -24.63
CA ASP A 482 33.47 -4.96 -24.65
C ASP A 482 32.12 -5.30 -25.33
N THR A 483 31.16 -4.37 -25.40
CA THR A 483 29.76 -4.64 -25.82
C THR A 483 29.40 -4.26 -27.26
N VAL A 484 30.39 -4.18 -28.16
CA VAL A 484 30.20 -3.66 -29.53
C VAL A 484 29.17 -4.46 -30.33
N ASP A 485 29.27 -5.78 -30.38
CA ASP A 485 28.39 -6.64 -31.20
C ASP A 485 26.94 -6.61 -30.70
N GLU A 486 26.76 -6.67 -29.38
CA GLU A 486 25.43 -6.60 -28.75
C GLU A 486 24.79 -5.22 -29.01
N CYS A 487 25.56 -4.13 -28.90
CA CYS A 487 25.12 -2.78 -29.24
C CYS A 487 24.62 -2.68 -30.68
N VAL A 488 25.39 -3.20 -31.65
CA VAL A 488 25.04 -3.11 -33.08
C VAL A 488 23.70 -3.80 -33.34
N SER A 489 23.53 -5.01 -32.81
CA SER A 489 22.26 -5.77 -32.97
C SER A 489 21.07 -5.02 -32.36
N PHE A 490 21.24 -4.49 -31.14
CA PHE A 490 20.19 -3.79 -30.42
C PHE A 490 19.77 -2.48 -31.09
N VAL A 491 20.74 -1.65 -31.52
CA VAL A 491 20.45 -0.40 -32.23
C VAL A 491 19.81 -0.68 -33.59
N GLN A 492 20.22 -1.73 -34.30
CA GLN A 492 19.57 -2.12 -35.57
C GLN A 492 18.10 -2.49 -35.36
N ASP A 493 17.77 -3.27 -34.33
CA ASP A 493 16.38 -3.59 -34.02
C ASP A 493 15.59 -2.36 -33.58
N ALA A 494 16.18 -1.46 -32.79
CA ALA A 494 15.55 -0.20 -32.40
C ALA A 494 15.30 0.73 -33.60
N THR A 495 16.20 0.79 -34.58
CA THR A 495 15.99 1.59 -35.81
C THR A 495 14.83 1.08 -36.66
N ARG A 496 14.59 -0.24 -36.69
CA ARG A 496 13.41 -0.82 -37.36
C ARG A 496 12.11 -0.37 -36.71
N VAL A 497 12.07 -0.30 -35.38
CA VAL A 497 10.91 0.22 -34.64
C VAL A 497 10.77 1.73 -34.84
N MET A 498 11.88 2.47 -34.85
CA MET A 498 11.89 3.91 -35.11
C MET A 498 11.34 4.26 -36.50
N ALA A 499 11.59 3.44 -37.52
CA ALA A 499 11.02 3.64 -38.86
C ALA A 499 9.48 3.65 -38.87
N LEU A 500 8.83 2.95 -37.93
CA LEU A 500 7.37 2.95 -37.76
C LEU A 500 6.87 4.21 -37.04
N LEU A 501 7.71 4.83 -36.20
CA LEU A 501 7.41 6.04 -35.44
C LEU A 501 7.62 7.32 -36.26
N LEU A 502 8.59 7.30 -37.19
CA LEU A 502 8.99 8.47 -37.97
C LEU A 502 7.82 9.21 -38.67
N PRO A 503 6.82 8.52 -39.27
CA PRO A 503 5.67 9.19 -39.89
C PRO A 503 4.72 9.87 -38.89
N LEU A 504 4.72 9.43 -37.63
CA LEU A 504 3.87 9.96 -36.56
C LEU A 504 4.51 11.17 -35.86
N LEU A 505 5.84 11.29 -35.95
CA LEU A 505 6.60 12.37 -35.34
C LEU A 505 6.44 13.68 -36.13
N GLN A 506 6.10 14.76 -35.44
CA GLN A 506 6.16 16.10 -36.01
C GLN A 506 7.63 16.59 -36.04
N ILE A 507 8.40 16.17 -37.05
CA ILE A 507 9.86 16.38 -37.12
C ILE A 507 10.27 17.86 -37.00
N ASN A 508 9.48 18.79 -37.54
CA ASN A 508 9.75 20.23 -37.46
C ASN A 508 9.57 20.79 -36.04
N THR A 509 8.56 20.35 -35.30
CA THR A 509 8.34 20.81 -33.91
C THR A 509 9.34 20.14 -32.98
N LEU A 510 9.62 18.85 -33.17
CA LEU A 510 10.62 18.11 -32.41
C LEU A 510 12.02 18.69 -32.56
N SER A 511 12.45 19.05 -33.78
CA SER A 511 13.76 19.66 -34.02
C SER A 511 13.90 21.04 -33.38
N LEU A 512 12.85 21.87 -33.43
CA LEU A 512 12.84 23.16 -32.72
C LEU A 512 12.97 22.95 -31.21
N ARG A 513 12.15 22.08 -30.61
CA ARG A 513 12.22 21.80 -29.18
C ARG A 513 13.56 21.16 -28.78
N ARG A 514 14.13 20.31 -29.63
CA ARG A 514 15.48 19.73 -29.44
C ARG A 514 16.53 20.83 -29.29
N SER A 515 16.54 21.83 -30.18
CA SER A 515 17.52 22.91 -30.13
C SER A 515 17.46 23.71 -28.83
N ALA A 516 16.25 24.04 -28.37
CA ALA A 516 16.03 24.70 -27.08
C ALA A 516 16.43 23.83 -25.89
N ALA A 517 16.15 22.52 -25.95
CA ALA A 517 16.60 21.58 -24.93
C ALA A 517 18.12 21.48 -24.88
N LEU A 518 18.80 21.41 -26.03
CA LEU A 518 20.26 21.34 -26.11
C LEU A 518 20.95 22.58 -25.50
N GLU A 519 20.44 23.77 -25.81
CA GLU A 519 20.95 25.02 -25.22
C GLU A 519 20.83 25.01 -23.68
N SER A 520 19.72 24.48 -23.15
CA SER A 520 19.50 24.41 -21.70
C SER A 520 20.43 23.42 -20.97
N ILE A 521 20.99 22.42 -21.66
CA ILE A 521 21.80 21.35 -21.08
C ILE A 521 23.28 21.40 -21.45
N GLN A 522 23.72 22.40 -22.24
CA GLN A 522 25.09 22.52 -22.72
C GLN A 522 26.14 22.51 -21.59
N HIS A 523 25.75 22.94 -20.38
CA HIS A 523 26.60 22.99 -19.20
C HIS A 523 26.69 21.66 -18.43
N VAL A 524 25.92 20.64 -18.80
CA VAL A 524 25.90 19.34 -18.12
C VAL A 524 26.97 18.45 -18.71
N GLU A 525 27.89 17.99 -17.86
CA GLU A 525 29.11 17.30 -18.28
C GLU A 525 29.35 15.97 -17.54
N ILE A 526 30.22 15.15 -18.12
CA ILE A 526 30.88 14.01 -17.49
C ILE A 526 32.37 14.32 -17.42
N VAL A 527 32.97 13.99 -16.28
CA VAL A 527 34.39 14.25 -16.04
C VAL A 527 35.15 12.97 -15.80
N GLN A 528 36.36 12.88 -16.35
CA GLN A 528 37.30 11.79 -16.13
C GLN A 528 38.72 12.36 -16.00
N LEU A 529 39.55 11.73 -15.19
CA LEU A 529 40.95 12.08 -15.07
C LEU A 529 41.76 11.20 -16.01
N VAL A 530 42.54 11.81 -16.88
CA VAL A 530 43.29 11.11 -17.91
C VAL A 530 44.77 11.30 -17.69
N LYS A 531 45.50 10.18 -17.65
CA LYS A 531 46.96 10.14 -17.71
C LYS A 531 47.40 9.79 -19.12
N GLN A 532 47.94 10.77 -19.83
CA GLN A 532 48.40 10.57 -21.20
C GLN A 532 49.75 9.82 -21.25
N PRO A 533 49.95 8.93 -22.23
CA PRO A 533 51.18 8.14 -22.33
C PRO A 533 52.43 8.95 -22.66
N ARG A 534 52.31 10.10 -23.33
CA ARG A 534 53.46 10.95 -23.73
C ARG A 534 54.04 11.80 -22.58
N ASN A 535 53.26 12.06 -21.52
CA ASN A 535 53.68 12.78 -20.32
C ASN A 535 53.27 11.99 -19.07
N ALA A 536 54.06 10.98 -18.72
CA ALA A 536 53.74 10.03 -17.65
C ALA A 536 53.65 10.63 -16.22
N SER A 537 53.87 11.94 -16.04
CA SER A 537 53.78 12.64 -14.75
C SER A 537 52.56 13.55 -14.60
N THR A 538 51.85 13.91 -15.68
CA THR A 538 50.75 14.89 -15.64
C THR A 538 49.39 14.22 -15.82
N ILE A 539 48.57 14.25 -14.78
CA ILE A 539 47.14 13.88 -14.83
C ILE A 539 46.37 15.15 -15.23
N SER A 540 45.40 15.02 -16.13
CA SER A 540 44.54 16.12 -16.58
C SER A 540 43.07 15.77 -16.42
N LEU A 541 42.22 16.75 -16.11
CA LEU A 541 40.76 16.57 -16.08
C LEU A 541 40.21 16.76 -17.49
N VAL A 542 39.59 15.72 -18.04
CA VAL A 542 38.86 15.78 -19.30
C VAL A 542 37.37 15.93 -19.01
N ARG A 543 36.74 16.90 -19.66
CA ARG A 543 35.32 17.21 -19.56
C ARG A 543 34.65 16.85 -20.87
N HIS A 544 33.50 16.21 -20.81
CA HIS A 544 32.70 15.86 -21.96
C HIS A 544 31.29 16.37 -21.74
N ALA A 545 30.76 17.18 -22.65
CA ALA A 545 29.34 17.51 -22.64
C ALA A 545 28.51 16.23 -22.77
N VAL A 546 27.36 16.16 -22.08
CA VAL A 546 26.47 15.00 -22.19
C VAL A 546 25.90 14.91 -23.60
N ALA A 547 25.48 16.03 -24.19
CA ALA A 547 25.02 16.10 -25.57
C ALA A 547 25.55 17.38 -26.24
N ASP A 548 25.95 17.28 -27.51
CA ASP A 548 26.44 18.37 -28.35
C ASP A 548 25.92 18.22 -29.80
N ASP A 549 25.82 19.32 -30.53
CA ASP A 549 25.37 19.39 -31.94
C ASP A 549 26.54 19.34 -32.94
N ASP A 550 27.78 19.34 -32.45
CA ASP A 550 29.00 19.19 -33.24
C ASP A 550 29.09 17.78 -33.88
N ASP A 551 29.36 17.73 -35.19
CA ASP A 551 29.36 16.48 -35.96
C ASP A 551 30.44 15.48 -35.50
N ALA A 552 31.53 15.95 -34.90
CA ALA A 552 32.58 15.11 -34.30
C ALA A 552 32.09 14.35 -33.04
N TRP A 553 31.06 14.88 -32.38
CA TRP A 553 30.49 14.37 -31.13
C TRP A 553 29.14 13.67 -31.32
N ALA A 554 28.61 13.65 -32.55
CA ALA A 554 27.30 13.08 -32.88
C ALA A 554 27.13 11.62 -32.40
N SER A 555 28.17 10.79 -32.46
CA SER A 555 28.12 9.41 -31.94
C SER A 555 27.98 9.33 -30.42
N TRP A 556 28.57 10.27 -29.68
CA TRP A 556 28.46 10.33 -28.23
C TRP A 556 27.11 10.92 -27.79
N SER A 557 26.62 11.93 -28.51
CA SER A 557 25.33 12.58 -28.23
C SER A 557 24.16 11.58 -28.19
N PHE A 558 24.22 10.48 -28.96
CA PHE A 558 23.25 9.38 -28.85
C PHE A 558 23.19 8.79 -27.43
N PHE A 559 24.33 8.39 -26.86
CA PHE A 559 24.41 7.88 -25.49
C PHE A 559 24.11 8.98 -24.45
N GLY A 560 24.46 10.22 -24.78
CA GLY A 560 24.06 11.42 -24.06
C GLY A 560 22.55 11.56 -23.86
N TRP A 561 21.78 11.45 -24.95
CA TRP A 561 20.31 11.49 -24.91
C TRP A 561 19.71 10.35 -24.09
N VAL A 562 20.35 9.18 -24.03
CA VAL A 562 19.95 8.10 -23.11
C VAL A 562 20.13 8.53 -21.65
N MET A 563 21.24 9.17 -21.30
CA MET A 563 21.43 9.69 -19.93
C MET A 563 20.45 10.79 -19.56
N ILE A 564 20.14 11.66 -20.51
CA ILE A 564 19.18 12.75 -20.32
C ILE A 564 17.78 12.15 -20.11
N TYR A 565 17.40 11.13 -20.87
CA TYR A 565 16.15 10.39 -20.64
C TYR A 565 16.10 9.81 -19.22
N ASP A 566 17.20 9.20 -18.75
CA ASP A 566 17.32 8.69 -17.38
C ASP A 566 17.24 9.81 -16.32
N TRP A 567 17.73 11.01 -16.61
CA TRP A 567 17.59 12.18 -15.73
C TRP A 567 16.13 12.64 -15.63
N ILE A 568 15.42 12.73 -16.76
CA ILE A 568 13.98 13.07 -16.80
C ILE A 568 13.16 12.05 -16.00
N ARG A 569 13.48 10.76 -16.15
CA ARG A 569 12.88 9.64 -15.41
C ARG A 569 13.36 9.54 -13.96
N GLY A 570 14.20 10.42 -13.44
CA GLY A 570 14.68 10.34 -12.05
C GLY A 570 15.52 9.10 -11.74
N HIS A 571 16.09 8.43 -12.74
CA HIS A 571 17.12 7.41 -12.57
C HIS A 571 18.51 8.03 -12.40
N ARG A 572 18.70 9.28 -12.84
CA ARG A 572 19.91 10.09 -12.65
C ARG A 572 19.54 11.45 -12.06
N GLU A 573 20.53 12.10 -11.46
CA GLU A 573 20.44 13.48 -10.96
C GLU A 573 21.57 14.31 -11.56
N VAL A 574 21.36 15.61 -11.66
CA VAL A 574 22.41 16.56 -12.03
C VAL A 574 22.71 17.44 -10.84
N VAL A 575 23.99 17.54 -10.50
CA VAL A 575 24.48 18.34 -9.36
C VAL A 575 25.55 19.30 -9.86
N SER A 576 25.38 20.57 -9.53
CA SER A 576 26.37 21.62 -9.76
C SER A 576 27.29 21.72 -8.54
N LEU A 577 28.57 21.42 -8.74
CA LEU A 577 29.64 21.55 -7.76
C LEU A 577 30.24 22.94 -7.89
N GLU A 578 29.90 23.83 -6.98
CA GLU A 578 30.37 25.21 -6.98
C GLU A 578 31.51 25.38 -5.99
N GLY A 579 32.73 25.43 -6.51
CA GLY A 579 33.93 25.70 -5.71
C GLY A 579 34.36 27.16 -5.77
N ASP A 580 35.50 27.45 -5.14
CA ASP A 580 36.10 28.78 -5.09
C ASP A 580 36.77 29.22 -6.40
N LEU A 581 37.10 28.28 -7.28
CA LEU A 581 37.83 28.53 -8.54
C LEU A 581 36.97 28.32 -9.78
N SER A 582 36.18 27.23 -9.81
CA SER A 582 35.27 26.95 -10.93
C SER A 582 34.06 26.15 -10.47
N THR A 583 33.09 26.07 -11.38
CA THR A 583 31.88 25.28 -11.22
C THR A 583 31.89 24.12 -12.21
N LEU A 584 31.51 22.93 -11.74
CA LEU A 584 31.33 21.73 -12.58
C LEU A 584 29.90 21.22 -12.39
N THR A 585 29.12 21.17 -13.47
CA THR A 585 27.77 20.63 -13.42
C THR A 585 27.79 19.21 -13.98
N LEU A 586 27.64 18.22 -13.09
CA LEU A 586 27.89 16.82 -13.39
C LEU A 586 26.59 16.01 -13.33
N ILE A 587 26.44 15.08 -14.27
CA ILE A 587 25.36 14.08 -14.23
C ILE A 587 25.80 12.83 -13.45
N SER A 588 24.94 12.36 -12.56
CA SER A 588 25.21 11.18 -11.73
C SER A 588 25.21 9.89 -12.55
N GLY A 589 25.75 8.81 -11.97
CA GLY A 589 25.49 7.44 -12.42
C GLY A 589 23.99 7.11 -12.33
N ARG A 590 23.55 6.09 -13.06
CA ARG A 590 22.18 5.56 -12.97
C ARG A 590 21.99 4.86 -11.63
N TYR A 591 20.94 5.21 -10.91
CA TYR A 591 20.56 4.57 -9.65
C TYR A 591 19.68 3.34 -9.87
N ASP A 592 19.85 2.35 -9.00
CA ASP A 592 18.95 1.20 -8.96
C ASP A 592 17.59 1.58 -8.38
N LEU A 593 16.52 1.00 -8.95
CA LEU A 593 15.15 1.27 -8.50
C LEU A 593 14.89 0.66 -7.11
N ILE A 594 14.18 1.40 -6.26
CA ILE A 594 13.77 0.93 -4.93
C ILE A 594 12.51 0.07 -5.07
N THR A 595 12.56 -1.17 -4.61
CA THR A 595 11.37 -2.02 -4.58
C THR A 595 10.43 -1.61 -3.45
N PHE A 596 9.16 -1.49 -3.76
CA PHE A 596 8.08 -1.23 -2.80
C PHE A 596 7.08 -2.39 -2.85
N GLU A 597 6.59 -2.79 -1.67
CA GLU A 597 5.52 -3.77 -1.53
C GLU A 597 4.28 -3.05 -1.00
N VAL A 598 3.13 -3.33 -1.61
CA VAL A 598 1.88 -2.71 -1.15
C VAL A 598 1.42 -3.37 0.15
N ASP A 599 0.95 -2.56 1.09
CA ASP A 599 0.40 -3.06 2.33
C ASP A 599 -0.98 -3.69 2.07
N PRO A 600 -1.25 -4.94 2.47
CA PRO A 600 -2.58 -5.53 2.35
C PRO A 600 -3.67 -4.70 3.04
N ASN A 601 -3.30 -3.92 4.07
CA ASN A 601 -4.24 -3.05 4.79
C ASN A 601 -4.60 -1.78 3.99
N ASP A 602 -3.89 -1.46 2.90
CA ASP A 602 -4.26 -0.36 2.00
C ASP A 602 -5.56 -0.70 1.20
N ILE A 603 -6.00 -1.97 1.20
CA ILE A 603 -7.32 -2.39 0.71
C ILE A 603 -8.23 -2.72 1.90
N PRO A 604 -9.05 -1.77 2.38
CA PRO A 604 -10.07 -2.08 3.37
C PRO A 604 -11.11 -3.05 2.78
N THR A 605 -11.51 -4.07 3.55
CA THR A 605 -12.46 -5.12 3.10
C THR A 605 -13.64 -5.34 4.05
N ARG A 606 -13.61 -4.70 5.23
CA ARG A 606 -14.53 -5.02 6.33
C ARG A 606 -15.95 -4.54 6.03
N THR A 607 -16.10 -3.32 5.53
CA THR A 607 -17.42 -2.73 5.25
C THR A 607 -18.13 -3.49 4.11
N GLY A 608 -17.39 -3.84 3.07
CA GLY A 608 -17.85 -4.63 1.93
C GLY A 608 -18.30 -6.02 2.38
N PHE A 609 -17.50 -6.69 3.22
CA PHE A 609 -17.87 -8.00 3.78
C PHE A 609 -19.13 -7.93 4.64
N THR A 610 -19.27 -6.94 5.52
CA THR A 610 -20.49 -6.77 6.33
C THR A 610 -21.72 -6.54 5.45
N LEU A 611 -21.60 -5.68 4.43
CA LEU A 611 -22.70 -5.45 3.49
C LEU A 611 -23.04 -6.74 2.73
N TRP A 612 -22.04 -7.50 2.28
CA TRP A 612 -22.24 -8.79 1.62
C TRP A 612 -23.02 -9.77 2.51
N CYS A 613 -22.66 -9.89 3.80
CA CYS A 613 -23.40 -10.72 4.76
C CYS A 613 -24.86 -10.29 4.90
N LEU A 614 -25.13 -8.98 5.00
CA LEU A 614 -26.49 -8.45 5.08
C LEU A 614 -27.30 -8.76 3.81
N LEU A 615 -26.70 -8.60 2.62
CA LEU A 615 -27.37 -8.89 1.36
C LEU A 615 -27.64 -10.40 1.18
N GLN A 616 -26.69 -11.26 1.57
CA GLN A 616 -26.89 -12.71 1.58
C GLN A 616 -28.03 -13.11 2.53
N TYR A 617 -28.09 -12.51 3.73
CA TYR A 617 -29.18 -12.77 4.68
C TYR A 617 -30.55 -12.51 4.05
N VAL A 618 -30.72 -11.40 3.32
CA VAL A 618 -31.98 -11.08 2.63
C VAL A 618 -32.35 -12.17 1.62
N SER A 619 -31.40 -12.62 0.80
CA SER A 619 -31.62 -13.69 -0.19
C SER A 619 -32.00 -15.02 0.47
N LEU A 620 -31.30 -15.40 1.55
CA LEU A 620 -31.57 -16.63 2.30
C LEU A 620 -32.92 -16.58 3.02
N ALA A 621 -33.28 -15.43 3.60
CA ALA A 621 -34.57 -15.22 4.24
C ALA A 621 -35.72 -15.33 3.23
N LEU A 622 -35.62 -14.68 2.06
CA LEU A 622 -36.62 -14.81 0.99
C LEU A 622 -36.76 -16.26 0.52
N THR A 623 -35.66 -16.99 0.40
CA THR A 623 -35.66 -18.41 0.03
C THR A 623 -36.32 -19.28 1.12
N GLY A 624 -36.06 -18.98 2.39
CA GLY A 624 -36.72 -19.62 3.53
C GLY A 624 -38.24 -19.41 3.49
N ILE A 625 -38.70 -18.18 3.24
CA ILE A 625 -40.13 -17.87 3.13
C ILE A 625 -40.75 -18.55 1.91
N ALA A 626 -40.07 -18.54 0.76
CA ALA A 626 -40.55 -19.21 -0.45
C ALA A 626 -40.65 -20.73 -0.26
N SER A 627 -39.69 -21.36 0.43
CA SER A 627 -39.75 -22.79 0.73
C SER A 627 -40.89 -23.13 1.70
N LEU A 628 -41.18 -22.25 2.68
CA LEU A 628 -42.38 -22.36 3.51
C LEU A 628 -43.65 -22.24 2.67
N VAL A 629 -43.74 -21.27 1.75
CA VAL A 629 -44.88 -21.14 0.84
C VAL A 629 -45.08 -22.42 0.04
N VAL A 630 -44.03 -22.98 -0.59
CA VAL A 630 -44.12 -24.24 -1.34
C VAL A 630 -44.54 -25.42 -0.46
N ALA A 631 -44.00 -25.53 0.76
CA ALA A 631 -44.35 -26.60 1.69
C ALA A 631 -45.83 -26.55 2.09
N TYR A 632 -46.34 -25.37 2.47
CA TYR A 632 -47.76 -25.19 2.78
C TYR A 632 -48.65 -25.40 1.54
N SER A 633 -48.19 -25.01 0.35
CA SER A 633 -48.90 -25.28 -0.91
C SER A 633 -49.01 -26.77 -1.22
N LEU A 634 -47.95 -27.56 -0.99
CA LEU A 634 -47.97 -29.01 -1.17
C LEU A 634 -48.92 -29.68 -0.16
N LEU A 635 -48.85 -29.28 1.12
CA LEU A 635 -49.76 -29.74 2.16
C LEU A 635 -51.24 -29.44 1.82
N ASN A 636 -51.49 -28.30 1.16
CA ASN A 636 -52.81 -27.84 0.77
C ASN A 636 -53.18 -28.16 -0.71
N ARG A 637 -52.42 -29.03 -1.39
CA ARG A 637 -52.65 -29.50 -2.76
C ARG A 637 -52.82 -28.38 -3.80
N PHE A 638 -51.97 -27.34 -3.72
CA PHE A 638 -51.94 -26.19 -4.63
C PHE A 638 -53.25 -25.40 -4.75
N SER A 639 -54.07 -25.38 -3.70
CA SER A 639 -55.24 -24.49 -3.59
C SER A 639 -54.78 -23.06 -3.25
N VAL A 640 -54.29 -22.32 -4.24
CA VAL A 640 -53.59 -21.01 -4.07
C VAL A 640 -54.16 -19.93 -4.98
N ILE A 641 -54.25 -18.70 -4.50
CA ILE A 641 -54.49 -17.54 -5.37
C ILE A 641 -53.19 -17.17 -6.11
N GLY A 642 -53.00 -17.69 -7.33
CA GLY A 642 -51.78 -17.48 -8.13
C GLY A 642 -51.37 -16.00 -8.32
N ARG A 643 -52.34 -15.08 -8.43
CA ARG A 643 -52.10 -13.63 -8.57
C ARG A 643 -51.34 -13.02 -7.38
N ASN A 644 -51.59 -13.53 -6.18
CA ASN A 644 -50.95 -13.08 -4.95
C ASN A 644 -49.45 -13.45 -4.90
N LEU A 645 -49.02 -14.47 -5.65
CA LEU A 645 -47.60 -14.87 -5.75
C LEU A 645 -46.75 -13.85 -6.54
N PHE A 646 -47.32 -13.10 -7.49
CA PHE A 646 -46.60 -12.03 -8.19
C PHE A 646 -46.21 -10.86 -7.27
N ARG A 647 -46.88 -10.75 -6.13
CA ARG A 647 -46.70 -9.68 -5.15
C ARG A 647 -45.79 -10.12 -3.99
N PHE A 648 -45.17 -11.29 -4.11
CA PHE A 648 -44.26 -11.91 -3.16
C PHE A 648 -43.21 -10.95 -2.62
N ASN A 649 -42.37 -10.36 -3.49
CA ASN A 649 -41.28 -9.49 -3.06
C ASN A 649 -41.77 -8.29 -2.24
N ARG A 650 -42.84 -7.63 -2.70
CA ARG A 650 -43.38 -6.42 -2.07
C ARG A 650 -43.93 -6.69 -0.68
N VAL A 651 -44.60 -7.83 -0.48
CA VAL A 651 -45.24 -8.19 0.80
C VAL A 651 -44.27 -8.92 1.72
N ALA A 652 -43.65 -10.01 1.25
CA ALA A 652 -42.77 -10.84 2.05
C ALA A 652 -41.55 -10.07 2.57
N GLY A 653 -40.96 -9.21 1.75
CA GLY A 653 -39.82 -8.39 2.16
C GLY A 653 -40.15 -7.48 3.34
N CYS A 654 -41.23 -6.69 3.25
CA CYS A 654 -41.59 -5.71 4.28
C CYS A 654 -42.03 -6.38 5.59
N VAL A 655 -42.71 -7.53 5.49
CA VAL A 655 -43.28 -8.25 6.64
C VAL A 655 -42.24 -9.08 7.38
N TRP A 656 -41.35 -9.78 6.68
CA TRP A 656 -40.46 -10.78 7.27
C TRP A 656 -39.03 -10.30 7.51
N ILE A 657 -38.52 -9.46 6.60
CA ILE A 657 -37.11 -9.07 6.59
C ILE A 657 -36.96 -7.71 7.27
N GLY A 658 -37.91 -6.81 7.01
CA GLY A 658 -37.97 -5.49 7.61
C GLY A 658 -37.34 -4.41 6.73
N ARG A 659 -37.88 -3.19 6.84
CA ARG A 659 -37.55 -2.05 5.99
C ARG A 659 -36.05 -1.70 5.98
N PRO A 660 -35.31 -1.67 7.11
CA PRO A 660 -33.89 -1.29 7.10
C PRO A 660 -33.01 -2.19 6.21
N LEU A 661 -33.23 -3.51 6.24
CA LEU A 661 -32.46 -4.46 5.43
C LEU A 661 -32.86 -4.43 3.95
N LEU A 662 -34.11 -4.07 3.64
CA LEU A 662 -34.51 -3.81 2.26
C LEU A 662 -33.94 -2.50 1.73
N LEU A 663 -33.84 -1.47 2.57
CA LEU A 663 -33.18 -0.21 2.23
C LEU A 663 -31.71 -0.44 1.92
N THR A 664 -30.98 -1.19 2.75
CA THR A 664 -29.56 -1.50 2.48
C THR A 664 -29.39 -2.24 1.16
N ARG A 665 -30.28 -3.19 0.84
CA ARG A 665 -30.28 -3.92 -0.42
C ARG A 665 -30.63 -3.05 -1.64
N GLY A 666 -31.61 -2.16 -1.53
CA GLY A 666 -31.94 -1.24 -2.62
C GLY A 666 -30.85 -0.19 -2.84
N VAL A 667 -30.26 0.34 -1.75
CA VAL A 667 -29.13 1.28 -1.81
C VAL A 667 -27.91 0.62 -2.45
N SER A 668 -27.58 -0.64 -2.12
CA SER A 668 -26.45 -1.33 -2.76
C SER A 668 -26.62 -1.45 -4.28
N ALA A 669 -27.84 -1.64 -4.77
CA ALA A 669 -28.13 -1.66 -6.21
C ALA A 669 -28.01 -0.27 -6.85
N VAL A 670 -28.54 0.79 -6.21
CA VAL A 670 -28.39 2.19 -6.69
C VAL A 670 -26.93 2.59 -6.81
N LEU A 671 -26.11 2.19 -5.84
CA LEU A 671 -24.68 2.46 -5.84
C LEU A 671 -23.97 1.70 -6.95
N LEU A 672 -24.35 0.45 -7.20
CA LEU A 672 -23.81 -0.34 -8.30
C LEU A 672 -24.15 0.31 -9.66
N LEU A 673 -25.38 0.80 -9.86
CA LEU A 673 -25.78 1.56 -11.07
C LEU A 673 -25.00 2.88 -11.24
N SER A 674 -24.54 3.44 -10.13
CA SER A 674 -23.77 4.70 -10.11
C SER A 674 -22.26 4.47 -10.07
N ALA A 675 -21.82 3.21 -9.96
CA ALA A 675 -20.43 2.80 -9.93
C ALA A 675 -19.97 2.42 -11.33
N SER A 676 -18.74 2.78 -11.63
CA SER A 676 -18.11 2.47 -12.90
C SER A 676 -17.61 1.02 -12.95
N ASN A 677 -17.51 0.46 -14.15
CA ASN A 677 -17.17 -0.94 -14.36
C ASN A 677 -15.97 -1.07 -15.30
N PHE A 678 -14.86 -1.62 -14.79
CA PHE A 678 -13.63 -1.85 -15.56
C PHE A 678 -13.04 -3.18 -15.17
N ASP A 679 -12.33 -3.78 -16.12
CA ASP A 679 -11.50 -4.94 -15.89
C ASP A 679 -10.05 -4.60 -16.27
N LEU A 680 -9.11 -5.20 -15.55
CA LEU A 680 -7.70 -5.17 -15.91
C LEU A 680 -7.47 -6.26 -16.96
N LEU A 681 -7.30 -5.85 -18.22
CA LEU A 681 -7.12 -6.78 -19.33
C LEU A 681 -5.62 -6.91 -19.68
N PRO A 682 -5.04 -8.12 -19.57
CA PRO A 682 -3.76 -8.43 -20.19
C PRO A 682 -3.99 -8.59 -21.71
N ASP A 683 -3.51 -7.63 -22.49
CA ASP A 683 -3.53 -7.66 -23.95
C ASP A 683 -2.10 -7.83 -24.48
N THR A 684 -1.79 -9.01 -25.02
CA THR A 684 -0.58 -9.29 -25.80
C THR A 684 0.73 -8.69 -25.26
N GLY A 685 1.05 -8.91 -23.98
CA GLY A 685 2.30 -8.43 -23.34
C GLY A 685 2.20 -7.04 -22.71
N VAL A 686 1.05 -6.38 -22.83
CA VAL A 686 0.70 -5.11 -22.21
C VAL A 686 -0.54 -5.29 -21.33
N THR A 687 -0.67 -4.52 -20.26
CA THR A 687 -1.86 -4.51 -19.40
C THR A 687 -2.51 -3.14 -19.45
N THR A 688 -3.84 -3.13 -19.59
CA THR A 688 -4.64 -1.90 -19.70
C THR A 688 -5.88 -2.00 -18.85
N LEU A 689 -6.32 -0.85 -18.34
CA LEU A 689 -7.61 -0.73 -17.67
C LEU A 689 -8.68 -0.39 -18.71
N ALA A 690 -9.55 -1.35 -19.03
CA ALA A 690 -10.56 -1.16 -20.07
C ALA A 690 -11.97 -1.09 -19.46
N PRO A 691 -12.83 -0.17 -19.93
CA PRO A 691 -14.22 -0.13 -19.51
C PRO A 691 -14.96 -1.41 -19.95
N ARG A 692 -15.75 -1.98 -19.03
CA ARG A 692 -16.60 -3.14 -19.30
C ARG A 692 -18.05 -2.71 -19.22
N GLY A 693 -18.75 -2.73 -20.35
CA GLY A 693 -20.21 -2.56 -20.35
C GLY A 693 -20.89 -3.70 -19.58
N ARG A 694 -21.85 -3.37 -18.71
CA ARG A 694 -22.77 -4.39 -18.17
C ARG A 694 -23.62 -4.93 -19.30
N THR A 695 -23.88 -6.22 -19.29
CA THR A 695 -24.84 -6.82 -20.22
C THR A 695 -26.25 -6.29 -19.90
N TRP A 696 -27.13 -6.32 -20.90
CA TRP A 696 -28.53 -5.92 -20.72
C TRP A 696 -29.24 -6.75 -19.63
N VAL A 697 -28.88 -8.04 -19.48
CA VAL A 697 -29.41 -8.93 -18.43
C VAL A 697 -28.93 -8.52 -17.04
N GLU A 698 -27.64 -8.22 -16.87
CA GLU A 698 -27.11 -7.71 -15.60
C GLU A 698 -27.80 -6.38 -15.21
N SER A 699 -27.98 -5.48 -16.19
CA SER A 699 -28.64 -4.18 -15.99
C SER A 699 -30.10 -4.34 -15.54
N MET A 700 -30.84 -5.29 -16.12
CA MET A 700 -32.22 -5.65 -15.73
C MET A 700 -32.30 -6.14 -14.29
N VAL A 701 -31.35 -6.97 -13.86
CA VAL A 701 -31.33 -7.55 -12.51
C VAL A 701 -30.96 -6.49 -11.47
N VAL A 702 -29.91 -5.71 -11.71
CA VAL A 702 -29.49 -4.63 -10.79
C VAL A 702 -30.59 -3.57 -10.67
N SER A 703 -31.22 -3.18 -11.78
CA SER A 703 -32.36 -2.24 -11.76
C SER A 703 -33.56 -2.82 -11.02
N GLY A 704 -33.79 -4.14 -11.09
CA GLY A 704 -34.83 -4.84 -10.33
C GLY A 704 -34.59 -4.79 -8.82
N GLU A 705 -33.33 -4.93 -8.39
CA GLU A 705 -32.93 -4.85 -6.98
C GLU A 705 -33.02 -3.41 -6.44
N ALA A 706 -32.81 -2.39 -7.29
CA ALA A 706 -33.02 -1.00 -6.90
C ALA A 706 -34.50 -0.71 -6.52
N LEU A 707 -35.46 -1.52 -6.99
CA LEU A 707 -36.88 -1.37 -6.67
C LEU A 707 -37.22 -1.63 -5.19
N TRP A 708 -36.34 -2.25 -4.41
CA TRP A 708 -36.56 -2.40 -2.97
C TRP A 708 -36.76 -1.04 -2.28
N LEU A 709 -36.10 0.02 -2.76
CA LEU A 709 -36.32 1.38 -2.27
C LEU A 709 -37.74 1.86 -2.55
N VAL A 710 -38.23 1.62 -3.77
CA VAL A 710 -39.59 1.96 -4.19
C VAL A 710 -40.61 1.20 -3.33
N TYR A 711 -40.39 -0.09 -3.05
CA TYR A 711 -41.29 -0.88 -2.21
C TYR A 711 -41.35 -0.36 -0.76
N VAL A 712 -40.22 0.02 -0.17
CA VAL A 712 -40.19 0.58 1.20
C VAL A 712 -40.93 1.92 1.25
N VAL A 713 -40.70 2.82 0.29
CA VAL A 713 -41.40 4.11 0.25
C VAL A 713 -42.90 3.91 0.03
N GLN A 714 -43.30 3.00 -0.85
CA GLN A 714 -44.71 2.66 -1.07
C GLN A 714 -45.37 2.11 0.19
N ASP A 715 -44.68 1.25 0.95
CA ASP A 715 -45.21 0.69 2.21
C ASP A 715 -45.53 1.79 3.25
N PHE A 716 -44.74 2.87 3.31
CA PHE A 716 -45.08 4.05 4.12
C PHE A 716 -46.29 4.81 3.58
N ILE A 717 -46.36 4.99 2.26
CA ILE A 717 -47.42 5.75 1.59
C ILE A 717 -48.77 5.02 1.63
N VAL A 718 -48.78 3.68 1.69
CA VAL A 718 -50.00 2.86 1.79
C VAL A 718 -50.88 3.26 2.97
N VAL A 719 -50.31 3.74 4.08
CA VAL A 719 -51.07 4.22 5.24
C VAL A 719 -51.92 5.46 4.91
N ALA A 720 -51.48 6.27 3.94
CA ALA A 720 -52.11 7.54 3.59
C ALA A 720 -52.95 7.48 2.29
N LEU A 721 -52.74 6.49 1.42
CA LEU A 721 -53.40 6.38 0.11
C LEU A 721 -54.19 5.07 -0.03
N HIS A 722 -55.49 5.19 -0.27
CA HIS A 722 -56.36 4.05 -0.59
C HIS A 722 -56.10 3.44 -1.99
N GLU A 723 -55.60 4.23 -2.94
CA GLU A 723 -55.36 3.81 -4.33
C GLU A 723 -54.00 3.11 -4.57
N ALA A 724 -53.37 2.60 -3.50
CA ALA A 724 -52.03 2.02 -3.55
C ALA A 724 -51.94 0.77 -4.45
N GLN A 725 -53.06 0.04 -4.64
CA GLN A 725 -53.12 -1.24 -5.36
C GLN A 725 -52.65 -1.13 -6.83
N TRP A 726 -52.98 -0.04 -7.53
CA TRP A 726 -52.62 0.18 -8.95
C TRP A 726 -51.45 1.14 -9.14
N THR A 727 -51.33 2.15 -8.28
CA THR A 727 -50.26 3.15 -8.34
C THR A 727 -48.89 2.53 -8.04
N GLY A 728 -48.84 1.59 -7.09
CA GLY A 728 -47.59 0.95 -6.70
C GLY A 728 -46.90 0.17 -7.82
N PRO A 729 -47.58 -0.79 -8.50
CA PRO A 729 -46.97 -1.55 -9.60
C PRO A 729 -46.54 -0.68 -10.78
N VAL A 730 -47.34 0.32 -11.15
CA VAL A 730 -47.02 1.25 -12.26
C VAL A 730 -45.73 2.03 -11.97
N ALA A 731 -45.59 2.59 -10.77
CA ALA A 731 -44.35 3.27 -10.38
C ALA A 731 -43.13 2.35 -10.44
N SER A 732 -43.25 1.09 -10.02
CA SER A 732 -42.15 0.12 -10.07
C SER A 732 -41.77 -0.25 -11.50
N ILE A 733 -42.74 -0.45 -12.40
CA ILE A 733 -42.49 -0.76 -13.82
C ILE A 733 -41.81 0.42 -14.53
N VAL A 734 -42.34 1.64 -14.35
CA VAL A 734 -41.75 2.85 -14.95
C VAL A 734 -40.33 3.07 -14.44
N THR A 735 -40.12 2.97 -13.12
CA THR A 735 -38.78 3.07 -12.53
C THR A 735 -37.84 2.04 -13.15
N TRP A 736 -38.25 0.77 -13.24
CA TRP A 736 -37.42 -0.30 -13.78
C TRP A 736 -37.02 -0.05 -15.24
N ILE A 737 -37.97 0.33 -16.10
CA ILE A 737 -37.70 0.60 -17.53
C ILE A 737 -36.70 1.76 -17.67
N VAL A 738 -36.92 2.87 -16.96
CA VAL A 738 -36.06 4.05 -17.06
C VAL A 738 -34.66 3.73 -16.54
N LEU A 739 -34.53 3.03 -15.41
CA LEU A 739 -33.22 2.66 -14.86
C LEU A 739 -32.44 1.74 -15.81
N VAL A 740 -33.09 0.76 -16.45
CA VAL A 740 -32.47 -0.11 -17.45
C VAL A 740 -31.99 0.69 -18.67
N MET A 741 -32.81 1.62 -19.17
CA MET A 741 -32.41 2.47 -20.31
C MET A 741 -31.21 3.36 -19.96
N VAL A 742 -31.20 3.97 -18.78
CA VAL A 742 -30.11 4.84 -18.33
C VAL A 742 -28.80 4.07 -18.16
N ASP A 743 -28.82 2.88 -17.54
CA ASP A 743 -27.60 2.07 -17.33
C ASP A 743 -27.00 1.56 -18.66
N VAL A 744 -27.85 1.17 -19.62
CA VAL A 744 -27.40 0.62 -20.91
C VAL A 744 -26.92 1.71 -21.88
N TRP A 745 -27.62 2.84 -21.98
CA TRP A 745 -27.27 3.89 -22.96
C TRP A 745 -26.20 4.84 -22.47
N THR A 746 -26.13 5.02 -21.16
CA THR A 746 -25.15 5.91 -20.55
C THR A 746 -24.50 5.16 -19.39
N PRO A 747 -23.51 4.29 -19.60
CA PRO A 747 -22.69 3.75 -18.49
C PRO A 747 -21.82 4.87 -17.87
N TYR A 748 -21.38 4.69 -16.62
CA TYR A 748 -20.48 5.65 -15.95
C TYR A 748 -19.02 5.26 -16.17
N ASP A 749 -18.21 6.19 -16.68
CA ASP A 749 -16.77 6.04 -16.84
C ASP A 749 -15.99 6.57 -15.63
N LEU A 750 -14.75 6.10 -15.43
CA LEU A 750 -13.90 6.55 -14.33
C LEU A 750 -13.56 8.02 -14.54
N SER A 751 -13.76 8.84 -13.52
CA SER A 751 -13.22 10.20 -13.52
C SER A 751 -12.14 10.34 -12.47
N ALA A 752 -11.04 11.00 -12.80
CA ALA A 752 -9.99 11.31 -11.85
C ALA A 752 -9.49 12.74 -12.02
N VAL A 753 -9.21 13.35 -10.88
CA VAL A 753 -8.69 14.71 -10.78
C VAL A 753 -7.30 14.63 -10.18
N ALA A 754 -6.34 15.15 -10.93
CA ALA A 754 -4.96 15.28 -10.52
C ALA A 754 -4.81 16.51 -9.62
N SER A 755 -4.29 16.33 -8.40
CA SER A 755 -4.08 17.44 -7.46
C SER A 755 -3.02 17.09 -6.42
N ARG A 756 -1.96 17.89 -6.31
CA ARG A 756 -0.86 17.63 -5.39
C ARG A 756 -0.93 18.50 -4.14
N HIS A 757 -1.20 17.90 -2.98
CA HIS A 757 -1.18 18.58 -1.68
C HIS A 757 -0.18 17.89 -0.75
N CYS A 758 0.84 18.63 -0.32
CA CYS A 758 1.96 18.12 0.48
C CYS A 758 2.03 18.77 1.86
N VAL A 759 2.28 17.95 2.86
CA VAL A 759 2.54 18.35 4.25
C VAL A 759 3.95 17.89 4.63
N ALA A 760 4.71 18.79 5.26
CA ALA A 760 6.03 18.46 5.77
C ALA A 760 5.91 17.61 7.05
N THR A 761 6.65 16.50 7.10
CA THR A 761 6.80 15.60 8.25
C THR A 761 8.21 15.76 8.84
N ALA A 762 8.48 15.21 10.03
CA ALA A 762 9.78 15.38 10.70
C ALA A 762 10.98 14.90 9.87
N GLY A 763 10.80 13.84 9.08
CA GLY A 763 11.84 13.23 8.23
C GLY A 763 11.67 13.44 6.73
N GLY A 764 10.67 14.22 6.27
CA GLY A 764 10.34 14.26 4.85
C GLY A 764 9.03 14.97 4.49
N HIS A 765 8.35 14.44 3.47
CA HIS A 765 7.04 14.92 3.02
C HIS A 765 6.01 13.79 2.96
N SER A 766 4.76 14.12 3.30
CA SER A 766 3.59 13.29 3.05
C SER A 766 2.66 14.03 2.12
N CYS A 767 2.26 13.40 1.02
CA CYS A 767 1.49 14.07 -0.02
C CYS A 767 0.32 13.25 -0.56
N THR A 768 -0.73 13.96 -0.95
CA THR A 768 -1.87 13.42 -1.69
C THR A 768 -1.79 13.92 -3.13
N MET A 769 -1.82 13.01 -4.11
CA MET A 769 -1.53 13.28 -5.53
C MET A 769 -2.78 13.39 -6.41
N GLY A 770 -3.94 12.98 -5.92
CA GLY A 770 -5.18 13.10 -6.68
C GLY A 770 -6.32 12.31 -6.08
N THR A 771 -7.49 12.48 -6.69
CA THR A 771 -8.72 11.80 -6.31
C THR A 771 -9.29 11.04 -7.50
N ILE A 772 -9.54 9.74 -7.33
CA ILE A 772 -10.21 8.86 -8.30
C ILE A 772 -11.64 8.65 -7.82
N TYR A 773 -12.62 9.02 -8.64
CA TYR A 773 -14.03 8.87 -8.31
C TYR A 773 -14.60 7.60 -8.95
N ALA A 774 -14.68 6.53 -8.18
CA ALA A 774 -15.22 5.24 -8.59
C ALA A 774 -16.76 5.24 -8.77
N SER A 775 -17.44 6.28 -8.28
CA SER A 775 -18.89 6.43 -8.37
C SER A 775 -19.30 7.89 -8.52
N SER A 776 -20.44 8.14 -9.16
CA SER A 776 -20.96 9.49 -9.39
C SER A 776 -22.11 9.87 -8.45
N VAL A 777 -21.97 11.00 -7.75
CA VAL A 777 -23.05 11.61 -6.94
C VAL A 777 -24.23 12.02 -7.80
N TYR A 778 -23.95 12.57 -8.98
CA TYR A 778 -24.98 12.99 -9.93
C TYR A 778 -25.88 11.82 -10.33
N ARG A 779 -25.33 10.63 -10.57
CA ARG A 779 -26.11 9.43 -10.94
C ARG A 779 -26.96 8.88 -9.79
N VAL A 780 -26.47 8.93 -8.55
CA VAL A 780 -27.31 8.58 -7.39
C VAL A 780 -28.48 9.55 -7.27
N CYS A 781 -28.24 10.86 -7.40
CA CYS A 781 -29.32 11.85 -7.39
C CYS A 781 -30.30 11.63 -8.55
N LEU A 782 -29.80 11.30 -9.75
CA LEU A 782 -30.63 10.99 -10.91
C LEU A 782 -31.51 9.76 -10.67
N THR A 783 -30.94 8.66 -10.19
CA THR A 783 -31.68 7.42 -9.93
C THR A 783 -32.73 7.60 -8.83
N LEU A 784 -32.40 8.28 -7.73
CA LEU A 784 -33.36 8.63 -6.67
C LEU A 784 -34.43 9.60 -7.19
N GLY A 785 -34.05 10.56 -8.04
CA GLY A 785 -34.97 11.49 -8.70
C GLY A 785 -35.98 10.77 -9.61
N VAL A 786 -35.52 9.79 -10.39
CA VAL A 786 -36.39 8.93 -11.22
C VAL A 786 -37.38 8.16 -10.35
N MET A 787 -36.91 7.53 -9.26
CA MET A 787 -37.79 6.83 -8.31
C MET A 787 -38.86 7.77 -7.72
N PHE A 788 -38.44 8.96 -7.28
CA PHE A 788 -39.35 9.96 -6.71
C PHE A 788 -40.41 10.43 -7.73
N LEU A 789 -39.98 10.79 -8.94
CA LEU A 789 -40.87 11.25 -10.01
C LEU A 789 -41.83 10.14 -10.46
N ALA A 790 -41.39 8.89 -10.53
CA ALA A 790 -42.25 7.76 -10.86
C ALA A 790 -43.31 7.51 -9.77
N ILE A 791 -42.94 7.61 -8.49
CA ILE A 791 -43.88 7.47 -7.38
C ILE A 791 -44.90 8.61 -7.41
N VAL A 792 -44.47 9.87 -7.44
CA VAL A 792 -45.37 11.04 -7.45
C VAL A 792 -46.25 11.04 -8.71
N GLY A 793 -45.66 10.79 -9.88
CA GLY A 793 -46.37 10.71 -11.15
C GLY A 793 -47.45 9.64 -11.14
N SER A 794 -47.17 8.45 -10.59
CA SER A 794 -48.16 7.38 -10.46
C SER A 794 -49.32 7.76 -9.53
N VAL A 795 -49.03 8.45 -8.42
CA VAL A 795 -50.07 8.90 -7.47
C VAL A 795 -50.94 10.00 -8.09
N CYS A 796 -50.34 10.95 -8.79
CA CYS A 796 -51.05 12.00 -9.52
C CYS A 796 -51.93 11.42 -10.63
N ALA A 797 -51.38 10.53 -11.46
CA ALA A 797 -52.12 9.85 -12.52
C ALA A 797 -53.27 9.01 -11.95
N GLY A 798 -53.04 8.31 -10.83
CA GLY A 798 -54.08 7.55 -10.13
C GLY A 798 -55.23 8.44 -9.64
N LYS A 799 -54.93 9.59 -9.01
CA LYS A 799 -55.95 10.55 -8.57
C LYS A 799 -56.74 11.19 -9.72
N VAL A 800 -56.08 11.48 -10.84
CA VAL A 800 -56.75 12.00 -12.04
C VAL A 800 -57.63 10.92 -12.66
N TRP A 801 -57.14 9.68 -12.74
CA TRP A 801 -57.88 8.54 -13.27
C TRP A 801 -59.13 8.24 -12.45
N THR A 802 -59.03 8.22 -11.12
CA THR A 802 -60.19 7.98 -10.25
C THR A 802 -61.19 9.14 -10.30
N ALA A 803 -60.71 10.39 -10.40
CA ALA A 803 -61.58 11.55 -10.62
C ALA A 803 -62.32 11.51 -11.97
N TRP A 804 -61.71 10.94 -13.01
CA TRP A 804 -62.30 10.85 -14.35
C TRP A 804 -63.19 9.62 -14.57
N SER A 805 -62.85 8.50 -13.92
CA SER A 805 -63.43 7.18 -14.21
C SER A 805 -64.88 7.01 -13.70
N LYS A 806 -65.37 7.84 -12.76
CA LYS A 806 -66.70 7.69 -12.10
C LYS A 806 -66.99 6.28 -11.53
N ASN A 807 -66.03 5.37 -11.54
CA ASN A 807 -66.17 4.07 -10.92
C ASN A 807 -66.23 4.24 -9.39
N PRO A 808 -67.18 3.60 -8.69
CA PRO A 808 -67.19 3.62 -7.24
C PRO A 808 -65.86 3.05 -6.72
N PRO A 809 -65.26 3.64 -5.67
CA PRO A 809 -64.07 3.07 -5.06
C PRO A 809 -64.37 1.62 -4.66
N VAL A 810 -63.51 0.69 -5.06
CA VAL A 810 -63.59 -0.71 -4.60
C VAL A 810 -63.60 -0.66 -3.08
N GLU A 811 -64.60 -1.29 -2.45
CA GLU A 811 -64.71 -1.32 -0.98
C GLU A 811 -63.41 -1.87 -0.40
N ALA A 812 -62.67 -1.01 0.31
CA ALA A 812 -61.39 -1.39 0.89
C ALA A 812 -61.61 -2.53 1.90
N PRO A 813 -60.72 -3.54 1.97
CA PRO A 813 -60.82 -4.58 2.97
C PRO A 813 -60.79 -3.93 4.37
N VAL A 814 -61.78 -4.29 5.20
CA VAL A 814 -61.89 -3.90 6.61
C VAL A 814 -60.53 -4.00 7.32
N ALA A 815 -60.07 -2.86 7.85
CA ALA A 815 -58.79 -2.76 8.53
C ALA A 815 -58.77 -3.60 9.81
N THR A 816 -57.83 -4.54 9.91
CA THR A 816 -57.58 -5.31 11.14
C THR A 816 -56.18 -4.99 11.67
N LEU A 817 -56.02 -4.95 13.00
CA LEU A 817 -54.71 -4.72 13.62
C LEU A 817 -53.73 -5.90 13.43
N LEU A 818 -54.25 -7.05 12.99
CA LEU A 818 -53.49 -8.29 12.78
C LEU A 818 -52.83 -8.35 11.39
N LEU A 819 -53.42 -7.69 10.39
CA LEU A 819 -52.94 -7.70 9.01
C LEU A 819 -52.05 -6.49 8.74
N PRO A 820 -50.83 -6.70 8.20
CA PRO A 820 -50.01 -5.61 7.67
C PRO A 820 -50.74 -4.81 6.59
N ALA A 821 -50.52 -3.49 6.57
CA ALA A 821 -51.14 -2.58 5.60
C ALA A 821 -50.84 -2.96 4.14
N ALA A 822 -49.63 -3.48 3.87
CA ALA A 822 -49.24 -3.99 2.56
C ALA A 822 -50.17 -5.10 2.02
N ILE A 823 -50.80 -5.89 2.89
CA ILE A 823 -51.68 -6.98 2.49
C ILE A 823 -53.05 -6.44 2.10
N GLY A 824 -53.60 -5.51 2.89
CA GLY A 824 -54.86 -4.85 2.57
C GLY A 824 -54.78 -3.99 1.30
N ALA A 825 -53.60 -3.45 1.00
CA ALA A 825 -53.40 -2.58 -0.16
C ALA A 825 -52.95 -3.31 -1.43
N PHE A 826 -52.17 -4.39 -1.29
CA PHE A 826 -51.59 -5.09 -2.42
C PHE A 826 -52.05 -6.53 -2.57
N MET A 827 -52.80 -7.20 -1.70
CA MET A 827 -53.22 -8.59 -1.94
C MET A 827 -54.70 -8.66 -2.30
N ASP A 828 -55.06 -9.58 -3.19
CA ASP A 828 -56.46 -9.82 -3.50
C ASP A 828 -57.03 -10.72 -2.39
N VAL A 829 -57.85 -10.12 -1.51
CA VAL A 829 -58.52 -10.80 -0.40
C VAL A 829 -60.02 -10.89 -0.71
N PRO A 830 -60.57 -12.08 -0.98
CA PRO A 830 -62.00 -12.23 -1.26
C PRO A 830 -62.83 -11.94 0.00
N VAL A 831 -63.70 -10.93 -0.11
CA VAL A 831 -64.68 -10.55 0.92
C VAL A 831 -65.98 -11.32 0.68
N GLN A 832 -66.41 -12.13 1.67
CA GLN A 832 -67.75 -12.74 1.62
C GLN A 832 -68.79 -11.72 2.10
N VAL A 833 -69.53 -11.17 1.14
CA VAL A 833 -70.54 -10.11 1.34
C VAL A 833 -71.66 -10.55 2.30
N SER A 834 -71.98 -11.85 2.36
CA SER A 834 -73.07 -12.39 3.19
C SER A 834 -72.76 -12.48 4.69
N ALA A 835 -71.50 -12.43 5.12
CA ALA A 835 -71.09 -12.60 6.52
C ALA A 835 -70.21 -11.47 7.07
N GLY A 836 -69.87 -10.46 6.25
CA GLY A 836 -68.93 -9.41 6.63
C GLY A 836 -67.54 -9.95 7.03
N ALA A 837 -67.21 -11.17 6.60
CA ALA A 837 -65.98 -11.87 6.96
C ALA A 837 -65.01 -11.88 5.77
N GLN A 838 -63.73 -11.63 6.04
CA GLN A 838 -62.65 -11.74 5.07
C GLN A 838 -62.08 -13.15 5.08
N THR A 839 -61.96 -13.79 3.92
CA THR A 839 -61.36 -15.12 3.82
C THR A 839 -60.00 -14.98 3.14
N MET A 840 -58.95 -15.55 3.75
CA MET A 840 -57.60 -15.55 3.17
C MET A 840 -57.18 -16.99 2.91
N ASP A 841 -56.47 -17.22 1.81
CA ASP A 841 -55.85 -18.53 1.60
C ASP A 841 -54.64 -18.69 2.55
N THR A 842 -54.28 -19.95 2.82
CA THR A 842 -53.17 -20.29 3.73
C THR A 842 -51.84 -19.65 3.32
N ILE A 843 -51.63 -19.40 2.03
CA ILE A 843 -50.39 -18.82 1.50
C ILE A 843 -50.35 -17.32 1.68
N THR A 844 -51.46 -16.61 1.45
CA THR A 844 -51.53 -15.19 1.81
C THR A 844 -51.34 -15.01 3.32
N CYS A 845 -51.76 -15.97 4.15
CA CYS A 845 -51.46 -15.95 5.59
C CYS A 845 -49.96 -16.14 5.89
N VAL A 846 -49.28 -17.07 5.22
CA VAL A 846 -47.82 -17.22 5.36
C VAL A 846 -47.09 -15.96 4.89
N LEU A 847 -47.48 -15.37 3.75
CA LEU A 847 -46.94 -14.10 3.29
C LEU A 847 -47.23 -12.96 4.28
N ALA A 848 -48.35 -13.04 5.02
CA ALA A 848 -48.70 -12.13 6.09
C ALA A 848 -47.89 -12.29 7.37
N GLY A 849 -47.08 -13.33 7.52
CA GLY A 849 -46.43 -13.66 8.79
C GLY A 849 -47.37 -14.31 9.81
N LEU A 850 -48.44 -14.96 9.34
CA LEU A 850 -49.44 -15.65 10.15
C LEU A 850 -49.44 -17.15 9.81
N PHE A 851 -49.07 -18.00 10.77
CA PHE A 851 -49.09 -19.45 10.58
C PHE A 851 -50.33 -20.10 11.21
N PRO A 852 -51.18 -20.75 10.42
CA PRO A 852 -52.26 -21.57 10.95
C PRO A 852 -51.69 -22.88 11.50
N LEU A 853 -51.72 -23.03 12.83
CA LEU A 853 -51.33 -24.25 13.52
C LEU A 853 -52.57 -24.99 14.00
N VAL A 854 -52.71 -26.24 13.54
CA VAL A 854 -53.79 -27.13 13.97
C VAL A 854 -53.26 -28.06 15.05
N ARG A 855 -53.72 -27.89 16.28
CA ARG A 855 -53.52 -28.85 17.36
C ARG A 855 -54.86 -29.56 17.61
N THR A 856 -54.84 -30.84 17.98
CA THR A 856 -56.06 -31.64 18.19
C THR A 856 -57.04 -30.91 19.12
N GLY A 857 -58.15 -30.41 18.56
CA GLY A 857 -59.21 -29.69 19.28
C GLY A 857 -59.12 -28.16 19.30
N HIS A 858 -58.00 -27.55 18.91
CA HIS A 858 -57.83 -26.09 18.90
C HIS A 858 -56.98 -25.61 17.70
N THR A 859 -57.50 -24.64 16.95
CA THR A 859 -56.78 -23.93 15.89
C THR A 859 -56.25 -22.60 16.39
N SER A 860 -54.94 -22.41 16.35
CA SER A 860 -54.29 -21.16 16.75
C SER A 860 -53.51 -20.58 15.58
N LEU A 861 -53.57 -19.26 15.40
CA LEU A 861 -52.69 -18.54 14.47
C LEU A 861 -51.45 -18.08 15.24
N PHE A 862 -50.26 -18.45 14.78
CA PHE A 862 -49.02 -17.87 15.29
C PHE A 862 -48.65 -16.65 14.47
N ASP A 863 -48.66 -15.47 15.09
CA ASP A 863 -48.18 -14.23 14.49
C ASP A 863 -46.69 -14.06 14.78
N VAL A 864 -45.88 -14.18 13.74
CA VAL A 864 -44.42 -14.03 13.79
C VAL A 864 -44.02 -12.59 14.10
N LYS A 865 -44.82 -11.61 13.68
CA LYS A 865 -44.50 -10.18 13.89
C LYS A 865 -44.60 -9.80 15.36
N LEU A 866 -45.62 -10.32 16.04
CA LEU A 866 -45.88 -10.05 17.45
C LEU A 866 -45.35 -11.14 18.39
N TRP A 867 -44.80 -12.24 17.84
CA TRP A 867 -44.39 -13.44 18.58
C TRP A 867 -45.48 -13.95 19.53
N ARG A 868 -46.74 -14.01 19.05
CA ARG A 868 -47.91 -14.37 19.86
C ARG A 868 -48.81 -15.38 19.15
N PHE A 869 -49.41 -16.26 19.95
CA PHE A 869 -50.51 -17.11 19.49
C PHE A 869 -51.83 -16.35 19.63
N VAL A 870 -52.56 -16.22 18.53
CA VAL A 870 -53.91 -15.67 18.47
C VAL A 870 -54.90 -16.83 18.41
N PRO A 871 -55.76 -17.01 19.42
CA PRO A 871 -56.79 -18.03 19.39
C PRO A 871 -57.83 -17.72 18.30
N CYS A 872 -58.17 -18.71 17.48
CA CYS A 872 -59.20 -18.59 16.46
C CYS A 872 -60.31 -19.62 16.75
N ASP A 873 -61.51 -19.13 17.09
CA ASP A 873 -62.69 -19.98 17.26
C ASP A 873 -63.33 -20.26 15.91
N MET A 874 -63.29 -21.52 15.45
CA MET A 874 -63.98 -21.96 14.24
C MET A 874 -65.49 -22.07 14.51
N VAL A 875 -66.30 -21.30 13.79
CA VAL A 875 -67.77 -21.49 13.78
C VAL A 875 -68.09 -22.83 13.10
N SER A 876 -68.79 -23.69 13.82
CA SER A 876 -68.88 -25.15 13.65
C SER A 876 -69.70 -25.69 12.47
N GLN A 877 -69.85 -24.97 11.35
CA GLN A 877 -70.63 -25.46 10.20
C GLN A 877 -69.95 -25.50 8.83
N LEU A 878 -68.68 -25.09 8.71
CA LEU A 878 -67.95 -25.20 7.44
C LEU A 878 -66.61 -25.89 7.68
N ILE A 879 -66.46 -27.12 7.16
CA ILE A 879 -65.19 -27.84 7.09
C ILE A 879 -64.30 -27.12 6.07
N HIS A 880 -63.71 -26.00 6.46
CA HIS A 880 -62.66 -25.33 5.68
C HIS A 880 -61.43 -25.14 6.55
N VAL A 881 -60.66 -26.22 6.72
CA VAL A 881 -59.25 -26.21 7.17
C VAL A 881 -58.33 -25.48 6.15
N ARG A 882 -58.90 -24.85 5.11
CA ARG A 882 -58.17 -24.36 3.92
C ARG A 882 -58.21 -22.85 3.72
N SER A 883 -59.00 -22.10 4.49
CA SER A 883 -59.09 -20.64 4.42
C SER A 883 -59.48 -20.06 5.78
N PRO A 884 -58.53 -19.54 6.59
CA PRO A 884 -58.88 -18.80 7.80
C PRO A 884 -59.79 -17.62 7.46
N THR A 885 -60.86 -17.46 8.24
CA THR A 885 -61.84 -16.38 8.10
C THR A 885 -61.65 -15.38 9.23
N PHE A 886 -61.55 -14.10 8.88
CA PHE A 886 -61.38 -13.00 9.81
C PHE A 886 -62.69 -12.20 9.88
N ALA A 887 -63.30 -12.14 11.07
CA ALA A 887 -64.47 -11.32 11.33
C ALA A 887 -64.05 -9.97 11.94
N PRO A 888 -64.65 -8.85 11.52
CA PRO A 888 -64.33 -7.53 12.07
C PRO A 888 -64.84 -7.37 13.50
N VAL A 889 -64.05 -6.69 14.34
CA VAL A 889 -64.35 -6.49 15.77
C VAL A 889 -65.43 -5.42 16.01
N ASN A 890 -65.79 -4.61 15.00
CA ASN A 890 -66.81 -3.56 15.13
C ASN A 890 -68.18 -4.00 14.62
N THR A 891 -68.93 -4.72 15.46
CA THR A 891 -70.34 -5.10 15.23
C THR A 891 -71.35 -4.03 15.69
N ASP A 892 -70.98 -2.75 15.69
CA ASP A 892 -71.96 -1.67 15.99
C ASP A 892 -72.64 -1.09 14.73
N LEU A 893 -72.15 -1.37 13.51
CA LEU A 893 -72.82 -0.90 12.28
C LEU A 893 -73.97 -1.79 11.80
N MET A 894 -74.09 -3.04 12.26
CA MET A 894 -75.20 -3.93 11.87
C MET A 894 -76.50 -3.72 12.65
N LYS A 895 -76.52 -2.85 13.67
CA LYS A 895 -77.74 -2.56 14.42
C LYS A 895 -78.76 -1.68 13.67
N HIS A 896 -78.38 -1.04 12.57
CA HIS A 896 -79.28 -0.17 11.80
C HIS A 896 -79.86 -0.82 10.52
N ALA A 897 -79.45 -2.04 10.15
CA ALA A 897 -79.95 -2.70 8.94
C ALA A 897 -81.14 -3.67 9.19
N ASN A 898 -81.42 -4.05 10.44
CA ASN A 898 -82.49 -5.00 10.77
C ASN A 898 -83.83 -4.33 11.16
N GLN A 899 -84.17 -3.20 10.51
CA GLN A 899 -85.50 -2.58 10.67
C GLN A 899 -86.38 -2.61 9.42
N VAL A 900 -86.03 -3.44 8.43
CA VAL A 900 -86.89 -3.68 7.27
C VAL A 900 -87.03 -5.19 7.05
N ASN A 901 -88.28 -5.64 7.23
CA ASN A 901 -88.86 -6.94 6.90
C ASN A 901 -88.63 -8.08 7.90
N GLY A 902 -89.70 -8.38 8.64
CA GLY A 902 -89.78 -9.51 9.54
C GLY A 902 -89.94 -10.84 8.83
N VAL A 903 -89.17 -11.84 9.26
CA VAL A 903 -89.57 -13.24 9.33
C VAL A 903 -88.91 -13.83 10.57
N ALA A 904 -89.73 -14.41 11.44
CA ALA A 904 -89.33 -15.08 12.67
C ALA A 904 -88.78 -16.50 12.39
N ASN A 905 -87.99 -16.99 13.35
CA ASN A 905 -87.57 -18.37 13.60
C ASN A 905 -86.20 -18.83 13.06
N LEU A 906 -85.15 -18.60 13.85
CA LEU A 906 -84.09 -19.58 14.15
C LEU A 906 -83.48 -19.24 15.53
N GLY A 907 -83.22 -20.28 16.32
CA GLY A 907 -83.10 -20.25 17.79
C GLY A 907 -81.88 -19.54 18.40
N PRO A 908 -81.84 -19.44 19.76
CA PRO A 908 -81.01 -18.49 20.48
C PRO A 908 -79.65 -19.09 20.87
N HIS A 909 -78.63 -18.91 20.03
CA HIS A 909 -77.22 -19.10 20.44
C HIS A 909 -76.28 -18.06 19.79
N ALA A 910 -76.70 -16.79 19.78
CA ALA A 910 -75.76 -15.68 19.59
C ALA A 910 -75.37 -15.16 20.98
N ALA A 911 -74.24 -15.67 21.51
CA ALA A 911 -73.63 -15.14 22.71
C ALA A 911 -73.26 -13.67 22.45
N LEU A 912 -74.03 -12.78 23.07
CA LEU A 912 -73.72 -11.37 23.27
C LEU A 912 -72.25 -11.21 23.67
N VAL A 913 -71.43 -10.62 22.80
CA VAL A 913 -70.27 -9.84 23.24
C VAL A 913 -70.86 -8.65 23.99
N ARG A 914 -70.96 -8.80 25.33
CA ARG A 914 -71.23 -7.67 26.22
C ARG A 914 -70.08 -6.69 26.06
N VAL A 915 -70.25 -5.68 25.22
CA VAL A 915 -69.54 -4.41 25.39
C VAL A 915 -70.04 -3.83 26.69
N ALA A 916 -69.33 -4.15 27.77
CA ALA A 916 -69.54 -3.53 29.07
C ALA A 916 -69.45 -2.01 28.86
N THR A 917 -70.55 -1.31 29.12
CA THR A 917 -70.57 0.15 29.28
C THR A 917 -69.53 0.51 30.35
N LYS A 918 -68.34 0.91 29.92
CA LYS A 918 -67.20 1.19 30.78
C LYS A 918 -67.53 2.38 31.68
N SER A 919 -67.54 2.16 32.99
CA SER A 919 -67.64 3.21 33.99
C SER A 919 -66.46 4.20 33.87
N ARG A 920 -66.61 5.44 34.38
CA ARG A 920 -65.56 6.48 34.38
C ARG A 920 -64.18 5.97 34.88
N ARG A 921 -64.13 4.97 35.78
CA ARG A 921 -62.88 4.33 36.24
C ARG A 921 -62.19 3.50 35.16
N ALA A 922 -62.94 2.79 34.32
CA ALA A 922 -62.40 2.01 33.22
C ALA A 922 -61.88 2.88 32.06
N ALA A 923 -62.45 4.09 31.87
CA ALA A 923 -61.92 5.07 30.93
C ALA A 923 -60.58 5.67 31.40
N TRP A 924 -60.43 5.94 32.70
CA TRP A 924 -59.16 6.40 33.28
C TRP A 924 -58.08 5.32 33.23
N LEU A 925 -58.41 4.08 33.58
CA LEU A 925 -57.51 2.91 33.42
C LEU A 925 -57.06 2.71 31.97
N HIS A 926 -57.96 2.89 31.00
CA HIS A 926 -57.60 2.81 29.58
C HIS A 926 -56.69 3.97 29.14
N ARG A 927 -56.96 5.21 29.57
CA ARG A 927 -56.08 6.36 29.29
C ARG A 927 -54.70 6.18 29.95
N PHE A 928 -54.66 5.63 31.16
CA PHE A 928 -53.42 5.28 31.85
C PHE A 928 -52.66 4.17 31.11
N GLN A 929 -53.34 3.11 30.66
CA GLN A 929 -52.74 2.06 29.83
C GLN A 929 -52.15 2.62 28.52
N VAL A 930 -52.89 3.48 27.81
CA VAL A 930 -52.40 4.14 26.60
C VAL A 930 -51.18 5.03 26.89
N ALA A 931 -51.21 5.80 27.98
CA ALA A 931 -50.07 6.63 28.40
C ALA A 931 -48.86 5.77 28.78
N CYS A 932 -49.05 4.66 29.50
CA CYS A 932 -47.99 3.69 29.81
C CYS A 932 -47.43 3.02 28.55
N SER A 933 -48.27 2.68 27.57
CA SER A 933 -47.82 2.13 26.29
C SER A 933 -47.01 3.16 25.48
N PHE A 934 -47.45 4.42 25.45
CA PHE A 934 -46.70 5.50 24.80
C PHE A 934 -45.37 5.77 25.52
N ALA A 935 -45.38 5.80 26.85
CA ALA A 935 -44.17 5.94 27.67
C ALA A 935 -43.21 4.77 27.45
N TYR A 936 -43.72 3.54 27.38
CA TYR A 936 -42.92 2.37 27.02
C TYR A 936 -42.28 2.51 25.63
N MET A 937 -43.05 2.90 24.62
CA MET A 937 -42.50 3.16 23.28
C MET A 937 -41.42 4.25 23.30
N ALA A 938 -41.67 5.38 23.97
CA ALA A 938 -40.70 6.46 24.09
C ALA A 938 -39.42 6.04 24.83
N ILE A 939 -39.56 5.29 25.94
CA ILE A 939 -38.43 4.75 26.70
C ILE A 939 -37.65 3.76 25.84
N THR A 940 -38.32 2.83 25.15
CA THR A 940 -37.61 1.87 24.28
C THR A 940 -36.83 2.57 23.17
N LEU A 941 -37.41 3.56 22.49
CA LEU A 941 -36.72 4.38 21.50
C LEU A 941 -35.54 5.14 22.11
N TRP A 942 -35.73 5.78 23.27
CA TRP A 942 -34.67 6.49 23.97
C TRP A 942 -33.53 5.55 24.39
N THR A 943 -33.84 4.38 24.96
CA THR A 943 -32.84 3.38 25.34
C THR A 943 -32.07 2.85 24.14
N SER A 944 -32.72 2.64 22.98
CA SER A 944 -32.02 2.24 21.76
C SER A 944 -31.08 3.33 21.24
N VAL A 945 -31.51 4.60 21.23
CA VAL A 945 -30.65 5.72 20.81
C VAL A 945 -29.48 5.91 21.79
N SER A 946 -29.75 5.89 23.10
CA SER A 946 -28.71 6.00 24.14
C SER A 946 -27.71 4.85 24.08
N PHE A 947 -28.15 3.62 23.78
CA PHE A 947 -27.25 2.47 23.59
C PHE A 947 -26.30 2.69 22.40
N VAL A 948 -26.79 3.23 21.29
CA VAL A 948 -25.95 3.56 20.14
C VAL A 948 -24.93 4.62 20.54
N GLN A 949 -25.34 5.71 21.18
CA GLN A 949 -24.42 6.78 21.60
C GLN A 949 -23.36 6.32 22.61
N LEU A 950 -23.72 5.42 23.53
CA LEU A 950 -22.76 4.87 24.49
C LEU A 950 -21.78 3.90 23.81
N SER A 951 -22.27 3.11 22.85
CA SER A 951 -21.44 2.12 22.15
C SER A 951 -20.53 2.72 21.09
N THR A 952 -20.79 3.93 20.56
CA THR A 952 -19.94 4.53 19.50
C THR A 952 -18.48 4.69 19.92
N ALA A 953 -18.22 4.99 21.19
CA ALA A 953 -16.85 5.20 21.70
C ALA A 953 -16.05 3.89 21.69
N SER A 954 -16.66 2.79 22.18
CA SER A 954 -16.02 1.47 22.18
C SER A 954 -16.01 0.81 20.81
N VAL A 955 -17.06 0.94 19.99
CA VAL A 955 -17.18 0.29 18.67
C VAL A 955 -16.49 1.12 17.57
N GLY A 956 -15.82 2.22 17.93
CA GLY A 956 -15.05 3.05 17.00
C GLY A 956 -13.84 2.33 16.37
N ASN A 957 -13.40 1.20 16.93
CA ASN A 957 -12.35 0.35 16.40
C ASN A 957 -12.62 -1.14 16.65
N ASP A 958 -11.94 -2.00 15.90
CA ASP A 958 -12.07 -3.46 15.99
C ASP A 958 -11.56 -4.04 17.33
N LEU A 959 -10.75 -3.28 18.09
CA LEU A 959 -10.23 -3.70 19.39
C LEU A 959 -11.25 -3.55 20.52
N PHE A 960 -12.36 -2.83 20.27
CA PHE A 960 -13.32 -2.41 21.30
C PHE A 960 -12.70 -1.58 22.42
N TRP A 961 -11.64 -0.81 22.09
CA TRP A 961 -10.87 -0.02 23.04
C TRP A 961 -11.18 1.46 22.84
N ASP A 962 -11.79 2.09 23.84
CA ASP A 962 -12.13 3.51 23.81
C ASP A 962 -10.93 4.40 23.44
N ASP A 963 -11.14 5.34 22.50
CA ASP A 963 -10.14 6.28 21.98
C ASP A 963 -8.81 5.67 21.49
N PHE A 964 -8.79 4.38 21.10
CA PHE A 964 -7.58 3.78 20.54
C PHE A 964 -7.22 4.42 19.19
N ASN A 965 -6.08 5.09 19.15
CA ASN A 965 -5.52 5.67 17.93
C ASN A 965 -4.15 5.08 17.63
N SER A 966 -3.90 4.74 16.36
CA SER A 966 -2.62 4.28 15.85
C SER A 966 -1.49 5.30 16.06
N SER A 967 -1.75 6.62 15.96
CA SER A 967 -0.70 7.64 16.13
C SER A 967 -0.43 8.01 17.60
N GLY A 968 -1.24 7.56 18.54
CA GLY A 968 -1.06 7.88 19.96
C GLY A 968 -0.85 6.61 20.77
N THR A 969 -1.95 5.91 21.01
CA THR A 969 -2.03 4.72 21.87
C THR A 969 -1.11 3.60 21.36
N HIS A 970 -1.14 3.26 20.07
CA HIS A 970 -0.25 2.23 19.52
C HIS A 970 1.22 2.64 19.63
N THR A 971 1.58 3.88 19.28
CA THR A 971 2.98 4.33 19.38
C THR A 971 3.49 4.41 20.81
N PHE A 972 2.65 4.78 21.77
CA PHE A 972 2.99 4.77 23.19
C PHE A 972 3.26 3.35 23.67
N LEU A 973 2.33 2.42 23.38
CA LEU A 973 2.51 1.00 23.71
C LEU A 973 3.76 0.43 23.04
N ALA A 974 4.03 0.79 21.79
CA ALA A 974 5.20 0.32 21.06
C ALA A 974 6.52 0.85 21.65
N ASN A 975 6.60 2.14 22.00
CA ASN A 975 7.80 2.72 22.62
C ASN A 975 8.05 2.12 24.01
N TRP A 976 7.00 1.98 24.81
CA TRP A 976 7.07 1.33 26.10
C TRP A 976 7.52 -0.14 25.99
N LEU A 977 6.88 -0.95 25.13
CA LEU A 977 7.29 -2.33 24.88
C LEU A 977 8.73 -2.41 24.36
N ASN A 978 9.16 -1.49 23.50
CA ASN A 978 10.54 -1.46 23.01
C ASN A 978 11.56 -1.23 24.12
N LEU A 979 11.24 -0.43 25.13
CA LEU A 979 12.10 -0.21 26.28
C LEU A 979 12.10 -1.41 27.22
N GLU A 980 10.94 -1.98 27.52
CA GLU A 980 10.84 -3.17 28.38
C GLU A 980 11.56 -4.39 27.76
N LEU A 981 11.44 -4.55 26.43
CA LEU A 981 12.16 -5.59 25.68
C LEU A 981 13.69 -5.37 25.64
N LEU A 982 14.18 -4.16 25.97
CA LEU A 982 15.62 -3.89 26.15
C LEU A 982 16.13 -4.24 27.56
N ALA A 983 15.25 -4.34 28.55
CA ALA A 983 15.58 -4.62 29.94
C ALA A 983 14.81 -5.85 30.47
N PRO A 984 15.23 -7.09 30.11
CA PRO A 984 14.56 -8.31 30.57
C PRO A 984 14.75 -8.49 32.09
N GLY A 985 13.79 -8.02 32.90
CA GLY A 985 13.85 -8.15 34.36
C GLY A 985 12.69 -7.54 35.16
N THR A 986 11.81 -6.75 34.55
CA THR A 986 10.65 -6.12 35.19
C THR A 986 9.43 -7.05 35.12
N ALA A 987 9.04 -7.60 36.28
CA ALA A 987 7.97 -8.60 36.40
C ALA A 987 6.55 -8.08 36.12
N ASN A 988 6.37 -6.79 35.80
CA ASN A 988 5.08 -6.20 35.48
C ASN A 988 5.16 -5.36 34.20
N VAL A 989 5.09 -6.02 33.05
CA VAL A 989 4.90 -5.41 31.71
C VAL A 989 3.52 -4.76 31.57
N LEU A 990 2.85 -4.39 32.66
CA LEU A 990 1.52 -3.75 32.70
C LEU A 990 1.40 -2.70 33.83
N ALA A 991 2.47 -2.42 34.58
CA ALA A 991 2.45 -1.31 35.54
C ALA A 991 2.55 0.01 34.77
N VAL A 992 1.44 0.76 34.71
CA VAL A 992 1.28 2.03 33.97
C VAL A 992 2.00 3.21 34.67
N ASP A 993 3.14 2.94 35.32
CA ASP A 993 4.00 3.99 35.90
C ASP A 993 5.07 4.47 34.89
N TYR A 994 4.99 4.00 33.64
CA TYR A 994 5.86 4.45 32.56
C TYR A 994 5.48 5.87 32.12
N ILE A 995 6.37 6.82 32.39
CA ILE A 995 6.27 8.20 31.93
C ILE A 995 7.25 8.38 30.78
N ASP A 996 6.71 8.81 29.64
CA ASP A 996 7.49 9.21 28.48
C ASP A 996 7.42 10.72 28.29
N THR A 997 8.47 11.31 27.74
CA THR A 997 8.54 12.75 27.41
C THR A 997 8.10 13.05 25.97
N ALA A 998 7.76 12.01 25.19
CA ALA A 998 7.21 12.14 23.85
C ALA A 998 5.75 12.65 23.86
N MET A 999 5.41 13.50 22.88
CA MET A 999 4.04 14.00 22.70
C MET A 999 3.22 13.06 21.81
N TYR A 1000 2.40 12.22 22.46
CA TYR A 1000 1.50 11.27 21.78
C TYR A 1000 0.18 11.87 21.28
N ASN A 1001 -0.01 13.18 21.45
CA ASN A 1001 -1.15 13.93 20.91
C ASN A 1001 -0.89 14.46 19.49
N SER A 1002 0.17 13.99 18.82
CA SER A 1002 0.52 14.38 17.46
C SER A 1002 0.10 13.31 16.45
N THR A 1003 -0.10 13.69 15.19
CA THR A 1003 -0.40 12.76 14.10
C THR A 1003 0.84 11.97 13.65
N ASP A 1004 2.04 12.44 14.00
CA ASP A 1004 3.32 11.96 13.49
C ASP A 1004 4.25 11.54 14.65
N SER A 1005 3.78 10.64 15.53
CA SER A 1005 4.61 10.07 16.59
C SER A 1005 5.55 8.99 16.02
N ILE A 1006 6.75 8.89 16.57
CA ILE A 1006 7.80 7.99 16.09
C ILE A 1006 7.96 6.82 17.06
N ILE A 1007 7.98 5.61 16.52
CA ILE A 1007 8.36 4.40 17.26
C ILE A 1007 9.88 4.28 17.24
N HIS A 1008 10.52 4.45 18.39
CA HIS A 1008 11.96 4.32 18.55
C HIS A 1008 12.32 2.83 18.68
N LYS A 1009 13.27 2.36 17.85
CA LYS A 1009 13.82 1.00 17.93
C LYS A 1009 15.34 1.01 17.89
N SER A 1010 15.98 0.12 18.64
CA SER A 1010 17.44 -0.07 18.57
C SER A 1010 17.80 -0.83 17.29
N PRO A 1011 18.76 -0.32 16.47
CA PRO A 1011 19.21 -1.02 15.27
C PRO A 1011 19.95 -2.33 15.59
N LEU A 1012 20.42 -2.51 16.83
CA LEU A 1012 21.10 -3.72 17.27
C LEU A 1012 20.15 -4.83 17.76
N TYR A 1013 18.86 -4.53 17.89
CA TYR A 1013 17.88 -5.45 18.46
C TYR A 1013 17.80 -6.78 17.70
N ALA A 1014 17.77 -6.75 16.37
CA ALA A 1014 17.73 -7.96 15.55
C ALA A 1014 18.96 -8.86 15.74
N ASN A 1015 20.15 -8.24 15.90
CA ASN A 1015 21.39 -8.98 16.20
C ASN A 1015 21.34 -9.62 17.58
N TRP A 1016 20.78 -8.91 18.57
CA TRP A 1016 20.64 -9.41 19.92
C TRP A 1016 19.65 -10.59 20.00
N ILE A 1017 18.49 -10.48 19.34
CA ILE A 1017 17.52 -11.56 19.23
C ILE A 1017 18.11 -12.78 18.54
N GLN A 1018 18.86 -12.63 17.44
CA GLN A 1018 19.54 -13.78 16.82
C GLN A 1018 20.47 -14.48 17.80
N TYR A 1019 21.20 -13.73 18.63
CA TYR A 1019 22.13 -14.28 19.61
C TYR A 1019 21.42 -15.00 20.76
N GLU A 1020 20.36 -14.40 21.32
CA GLU A 1020 19.57 -14.99 22.40
C GLU A 1020 18.79 -16.22 21.95
N GLU A 1021 18.09 -16.11 20.82
CA GLU A 1021 17.27 -17.19 20.28
C GLU A 1021 18.10 -18.33 19.70
N GLY A 1022 19.26 -18.02 19.11
CA GLY A 1022 20.24 -19.01 18.65
C GLY A 1022 20.80 -19.85 19.80
N ARG A 1023 20.78 -19.35 21.04
CA ARG A 1023 21.19 -20.15 22.21
C ARG A 1023 20.25 -21.33 22.43
N ASN A 1024 18.97 -21.22 22.07
CA ASN A 1024 18.00 -22.31 22.18
C ASN A 1024 18.13 -23.28 21.00
N VAL A 1025 18.64 -24.49 21.28
CA VAL A 1025 18.87 -25.54 20.27
C VAL A 1025 17.60 -25.90 19.49
N THR A 1026 16.43 -25.91 20.14
CA THR A 1026 15.17 -26.23 19.45
C THR A 1026 14.84 -25.19 18.37
N ARG A 1027 14.98 -23.90 18.68
CA ARG A 1027 14.72 -22.82 17.72
C ARG A 1027 15.80 -22.79 16.63
N ALA A 1028 17.06 -23.07 16.97
CA ALA A 1028 18.14 -23.19 16.00
C ALA A 1028 17.87 -24.32 14.97
N VAL A 1029 17.46 -25.51 15.43
CA VAL A 1029 17.11 -26.65 14.55
C VAL A 1029 15.94 -26.30 13.62
N GLN A 1030 14.88 -25.66 14.13
CA GLN A 1030 13.75 -25.21 13.32
C GLN A 1030 14.18 -24.16 12.28
N GLY A 1031 15.05 -23.22 12.66
CA GLY A 1031 15.60 -22.21 11.76
C GLY A 1031 16.42 -22.83 10.63
N LEU A 1032 17.33 -23.76 10.94
CA LEU A 1032 18.15 -24.46 9.95
C LEU A 1032 17.31 -25.26 8.95
N ARG A 1033 16.20 -25.86 9.38
CA ARG A 1033 15.29 -26.63 8.49
C ARG A 1033 14.52 -25.77 7.50
N ARG A 1034 14.30 -24.49 7.82
CA ARG A 1034 13.62 -23.52 6.94
C ARG A 1034 14.60 -22.73 6.07
N MET A 1035 15.90 -22.86 6.33
CA MET A 1035 16.94 -22.11 5.64
C MET A 1035 17.26 -22.70 4.26
N GLY A 1036 17.56 -21.85 3.28
CA GLY A 1036 18.09 -22.27 2.00
C GLY A 1036 19.52 -22.83 2.13
N ALA A 1037 19.91 -23.76 1.25
CA ALA A 1037 21.25 -24.35 1.28
C ALA A 1037 22.37 -23.32 1.08
N ILE A 1038 22.18 -22.32 0.21
CA ILE A 1038 23.14 -21.24 0.00
C ILE A 1038 23.23 -20.35 1.25
N ASP A 1039 22.11 -19.97 1.86
CA ASP A 1039 22.10 -19.14 3.08
C ASP A 1039 22.79 -19.83 4.26
N ALA A 1040 22.70 -21.16 4.34
CA ALA A 1040 23.40 -21.95 5.33
C ALA A 1040 24.93 -21.88 5.17
N LEU A 1041 25.44 -21.79 3.94
CA LEU A 1041 26.88 -21.59 3.66
C LEU A 1041 27.36 -20.18 4.05
N TRP A 1042 26.45 -19.22 4.12
CA TRP A 1042 26.68 -17.85 4.59
C TRP A 1042 26.49 -17.68 6.10
N ILE A 1043 26.39 -18.76 6.88
CA ILE A 1043 26.42 -18.67 8.35
C ILE A 1043 27.81 -18.22 8.79
N SER A 1044 27.86 -17.16 9.61
CA SER A 1044 29.11 -16.62 10.14
C SER A 1044 29.67 -17.55 11.21
N THR A 1045 30.37 -18.59 10.79
CA THR A 1045 31.05 -19.50 11.69
C THR A 1045 32.28 -20.07 11.02
N GLN A 1046 33.31 -20.30 11.82
CA GLN A 1046 34.47 -21.08 11.40
C GLN A 1046 34.32 -22.48 11.97
N TYR A 1047 34.01 -23.43 11.08
CA TYR A 1047 33.82 -24.82 11.45
C TYR A 1047 35.12 -25.43 11.98
N CYS A 1048 34.98 -26.11 13.11
CA CYS A 1048 36.07 -26.80 13.80
C CYS A 1048 36.06 -28.30 13.47
N TRP A 1049 34.88 -28.87 13.30
CA TRP A 1049 34.67 -30.29 13.02
C TRP A 1049 33.59 -30.47 11.96
N LEU A 1050 33.74 -31.52 11.16
CA LEU A 1050 32.71 -31.93 10.20
C LEU A 1050 31.56 -32.65 10.93
N ASP A 1051 31.87 -33.50 11.91
CA ASP A 1051 30.95 -34.39 12.61
C ASP A 1051 30.84 -34.11 14.11
N PHE A 1052 29.72 -34.50 14.73
CA PHE A 1052 29.50 -34.39 16.18
C PHE A 1052 30.41 -35.32 17.00
N HIS A 1053 30.91 -36.42 16.42
CA HIS A 1053 31.89 -37.29 17.08
C HIS A 1053 33.31 -36.69 17.09
N ARG A 1054 33.53 -35.55 16.44
CA ARG A 1054 34.82 -34.81 16.35
C ARG A 1054 35.92 -35.60 15.67
N LYS A 1055 35.57 -36.56 14.81
CA LYS A 1055 36.52 -37.41 14.12
C LYS A 1055 37.26 -36.66 13.02
N TRP A 1056 36.56 -35.84 12.24
CA TRP A 1056 37.16 -35.06 11.15
C TRP A 1056 37.32 -33.60 11.56
N THR A 1057 38.57 -33.13 11.56
CA THR A 1057 38.94 -31.76 11.95
C THR A 1057 39.04 -30.84 10.74
N MET A 1058 38.50 -29.62 10.87
CA MET A 1058 38.37 -28.66 9.78
C MET A 1058 39.10 -27.33 10.02
N ALA A 1059 39.66 -27.10 11.21
CA ALA A 1059 40.27 -25.81 11.48
C ALA A 1059 41.50 -25.55 10.59
N ASN A 1060 41.51 -24.37 9.97
CA ASN A 1060 42.57 -23.86 9.09
C ASN A 1060 43.99 -23.89 9.73
N SER A 1061 44.11 -23.79 11.05
CA SER A 1061 45.40 -23.86 11.76
C SER A 1061 45.34 -24.73 13.03
N ALA A 1062 46.49 -25.26 13.45
CA ALA A 1062 46.61 -26.07 14.66
C ALA A 1062 46.21 -25.28 15.92
N LEU A 1063 46.63 -24.01 16.00
CA LEU A 1063 46.27 -23.13 17.10
C LEU A 1063 44.76 -22.86 17.16
N ARG A 1064 44.10 -22.73 15.99
CA ARG A 1064 42.64 -22.60 15.94
C ARG A 1064 41.95 -23.87 16.42
N GLN A 1065 42.46 -25.04 16.02
CA GLN A 1065 41.93 -26.33 16.47
C GLN A 1065 42.02 -26.47 18.00
N ALA A 1066 43.16 -26.09 18.60
CA ALA A 1066 43.30 -26.07 20.06
C ALA A 1066 42.32 -25.11 20.75
N ARG A 1067 41.98 -23.97 20.11
CA ARG A 1067 40.90 -23.09 20.61
C ARG A 1067 39.51 -23.70 20.45
N CYS A 1068 39.29 -24.54 19.44
CA CYS A 1068 38.02 -25.22 19.22
C CYS A 1068 37.63 -26.11 20.40
N ASP A 1069 38.58 -26.73 21.08
CA ASP A 1069 38.32 -27.57 22.24
C ASP A 1069 37.56 -26.87 23.38
N ARG A 1070 37.67 -25.53 23.48
CA ARG A 1070 36.91 -24.73 24.45
C ARG A 1070 35.46 -24.43 24.03
N MET A 1071 35.03 -24.90 22.86
CA MET A 1071 33.71 -24.61 22.27
C MET A 1071 32.91 -25.86 21.91
N ARG A 1072 33.25 -27.01 22.50
CA ARG A 1072 32.61 -28.29 22.20
C ARG A 1072 31.08 -28.28 22.41
N THR A 1073 30.61 -27.40 23.30
CA THR A 1073 29.21 -27.23 23.64
C THR A 1073 28.39 -26.43 22.63
N ASN A 1074 29.03 -25.77 21.66
CA ASN A 1074 28.37 -24.93 20.66
C ASN A 1074 28.14 -25.69 19.35
N GLY A 1075 26.90 -25.90 18.93
CA GLY A 1075 26.54 -26.60 17.70
C GLY A 1075 27.03 -25.89 16.43
N ALA A 1076 27.21 -24.56 16.47
CA ALA A 1076 27.59 -23.77 15.30
C ALA A 1076 29.03 -24.03 14.81
N VAL A 1077 29.88 -24.71 15.58
CA VAL A 1077 31.24 -25.07 15.14
C VAL A 1077 31.32 -26.44 14.46
N TYR A 1078 30.20 -27.17 14.38
CA TYR A 1078 30.08 -28.47 13.75
C TYR A 1078 29.30 -28.36 12.44
N LEU A 1079 29.87 -28.82 11.32
CA LEU A 1079 29.18 -28.75 10.03
C LEU A 1079 27.98 -29.73 9.95
N GLU A 1080 28.03 -30.85 10.66
CA GLU A 1080 26.93 -31.82 10.78
C GLU A 1080 25.61 -31.19 11.23
N SER A 1081 25.67 -30.14 12.06
CA SER A 1081 24.48 -29.39 12.50
C SER A 1081 23.64 -28.87 11.33
N ILE A 1082 24.30 -28.42 10.26
CA ILE A 1082 23.67 -27.89 9.05
C ILE A 1082 23.28 -29.03 8.12
N LEU A 1083 24.19 -29.98 7.89
CA LEU A 1083 23.98 -31.06 6.92
C LEU A 1083 22.82 -31.99 7.28
N ARG A 1084 22.50 -32.14 8.58
CA ARG A 1084 21.35 -32.94 9.05
C ARG A 1084 20.03 -32.18 9.01
N ASN A 1085 20.07 -30.85 9.06
CA ASN A 1085 18.87 -30.04 9.27
C ASN A 1085 18.44 -29.29 8.01
N VAL A 1086 19.35 -28.89 7.13
CA VAL A 1086 18.97 -28.30 5.85
C VAL A 1086 18.52 -29.43 4.90
N PRO A 1087 17.30 -29.36 4.32
CA PRO A 1087 16.77 -30.44 3.48
C PRO A 1087 17.65 -30.75 2.26
N TRP A 1088 17.96 -32.04 2.04
CA TRP A 1088 18.86 -32.49 0.96
C TRP A 1088 18.30 -32.30 -0.46
N ASN A 1089 16.99 -32.17 -0.62
CA ASN A 1089 16.38 -31.77 -1.89
C ASN A 1089 16.79 -30.34 -2.29
N VAL A 1090 16.91 -29.43 -1.31
CA VAL A 1090 17.37 -28.05 -1.52
C VAL A 1090 18.87 -28.04 -1.85
N TRP A 1091 19.69 -28.82 -1.15
CA TRP A 1091 21.13 -28.96 -1.44
C TRP A 1091 21.42 -29.38 -2.89
N ARG A 1092 20.68 -30.35 -3.42
CA ARG A 1092 20.84 -30.81 -4.81
C ARG A 1092 20.45 -29.75 -5.85
N GLY A 1093 19.57 -28.82 -5.50
CA GLY A 1093 19.17 -27.71 -6.37
C GLY A 1093 20.30 -26.70 -6.64
N VAL A 1094 21.27 -26.59 -5.72
CA VAL A 1094 22.39 -25.64 -5.80
C VAL A 1094 23.42 -26.01 -6.89
N ALA A 1095 23.34 -27.23 -7.45
CA ALA A 1095 24.18 -27.65 -8.57
C ALA A 1095 23.96 -26.85 -9.87
N ARG A 1096 22.85 -26.10 -10.00
CA ARG A 1096 22.51 -25.29 -11.18
C ARG A 1096 23.03 -23.84 -11.13
N ASP A 1097 23.66 -23.43 -10.03
CA ASP A 1097 24.23 -22.10 -9.85
C ASP A 1097 25.54 -21.94 -10.69
N PRO A 1098 25.87 -20.76 -11.24
CA PRO A 1098 27.10 -20.51 -12.00
C PRO A 1098 28.39 -20.98 -11.29
N TYR A 1099 28.41 -21.05 -9.95
CA TYR A 1099 29.57 -21.49 -9.19
C TYR A 1099 29.60 -23.00 -8.84
N ARG A 1100 28.57 -23.78 -9.22
CA ARG A 1100 28.45 -25.24 -9.01
C ARG A 1100 28.87 -25.67 -7.59
N TRP A 1101 28.25 -25.08 -6.56
CA TRP A 1101 28.65 -25.29 -5.15
C TRP A 1101 28.66 -26.74 -4.68
N LEU A 1102 27.86 -27.61 -5.31
CA LEU A 1102 27.86 -29.05 -5.00
C LEU A 1102 29.21 -29.70 -5.37
N ASP A 1103 29.78 -29.33 -6.51
CA ASP A 1103 31.11 -29.82 -6.94
C ASP A 1103 32.20 -29.30 -6.00
N ALA A 1104 32.09 -28.05 -5.53
CA ALA A 1104 32.99 -27.49 -4.52
C ALA A 1104 32.94 -28.27 -3.21
N PHE A 1105 31.73 -28.64 -2.79
CA PHE A 1105 31.50 -29.43 -1.58
C PHE A 1105 32.04 -30.86 -1.73
N ASP A 1106 31.86 -31.46 -2.91
CA ASP A 1106 32.37 -32.78 -3.23
C ASP A 1106 33.90 -32.83 -3.19
N MET A 1107 34.57 -31.82 -3.76
CA MET A 1107 36.02 -31.66 -3.67
C MET A 1107 36.50 -31.41 -2.24
N ALA A 1108 35.80 -30.55 -1.48
CA ALA A 1108 36.20 -30.17 -0.14
C ALA A 1108 36.15 -31.34 0.86
N PHE A 1109 35.10 -32.17 0.78
CA PHE A 1109 34.77 -33.17 1.79
C PHE A 1109 34.56 -34.57 1.22
N VAL A 1110 33.69 -34.72 0.22
CA VAL A 1110 33.20 -36.05 -0.21
C VAL A 1110 34.31 -36.90 -0.80
N ALA A 1111 35.20 -36.32 -1.61
CA ALA A 1111 36.33 -37.03 -2.20
C ALA A 1111 37.22 -37.73 -1.13
N GLU A 1112 37.46 -37.06 0.00
CA GLU A 1112 38.24 -37.59 1.12
C GLU A 1112 37.43 -38.58 1.97
N LEU A 1113 36.15 -38.28 2.24
CA LEU A 1113 35.26 -39.18 2.98
C LEU A 1113 35.09 -40.53 2.26
N ASN A 1114 35.06 -40.51 0.93
CA ASN A 1114 34.89 -41.70 0.11
C ASN A 1114 36.10 -42.65 0.13
N MET A 1115 37.26 -42.19 0.63
CA MET A 1115 38.45 -43.04 0.83
C MET A 1115 38.30 -43.99 2.03
N THR A 1116 37.33 -43.76 2.92
CA THR A 1116 37.14 -44.58 4.13
C THR A 1116 35.72 -45.13 4.22
N ILE A 1117 35.57 -46.40 4.60
CA ILE A 1117 34.25 -47.05 4.78
C ILE A 1117 33.41 -46.30 5.84
N GLN A 1118 34.07 -45.81 6.89
CA GLN A 1118 33.41 -45.04 7.94
C GLN A 1118 32.95 -43.65 7.47
N GLY A 1119 33.65 -43.03 6.51
CA GLY A 1119 33.22 -41.78 5.89
C GLY A 1119 32.02 -41.99 4.97
N GLN A 1120 32.03 -43.06 4.17
CA GLN A 1120 30.90 -43.46 3.32
C GLN A 1120 29.62 -43.72 4.13
N SER A 1121 29.73 -44.46 5.25
CA SER A 1121 28.57 -44.78 6.08
C SER A 1121 27.99 -43.55 6.80
N TRP A 1122 28.86 -42.66 7.33
CA TRP A 1122 28.43 -41.40 7.93
C TRP A 1122 27.78 -40.48 6.89
N TRP A 1123 28.37 -40.34 5.70
CA TRP A 1123 27.82 -39.52 4.64
C TRP A 1123 26.43 -40.01 4.20
N ALA A 1124 26.26 -41.32 4.02
CA ALA A 1124 24.98 -41.93 3.72
C ALA A 1124 23.95 -41.77 4.85
N GLN A 1125 24.39 -41.67 6.12
CA GLN A 1125 23.53 -41.43 7.27
C GLN A 1125 23.01 -39.99 7.31
N VAL A 1126 23.87 -39.00 7.06
CA VAL A 1126 23.52 -37.58 7.09
C VAL A 1126 22.54 -37.21 5.97
N GLN A 1127 22.59 -37.93 4.84
CA GLN A 1127 21.68 -37.76 3.69
C GLN A 1127 20.27 -38.37 3.88
N ARG A 1128 20.00 -39.05 5.00
CA ARG A 1128 18.68 -39.63 5.28
C ARG A 1128 17.66 -38.56 5.63
N ALA A 1129 16.38 -38.95 5.65
CA ALA A 1129 15.29 -38.06 6.04
C ALA A 1129 15.53 -37.46 7.44
N PRO A 1130 15.26 -36.16 7.65
CA PRO A 1130 15.50 -35.50 8.93
C PRO A 1130 14.60 -36.09 10.02
N LEU A 1131 15.15 -36.26 11.22
CA LEU A 1131 14.40 -36.71 12.40
C LEU A 1131 13.32 -35.70 12.81
N SER A 1132 12.44 -36.06 13.74
CA SER A 1132 11.57 -35.05 14.39
C SER A 1132 12.43 -33.96 15.05
N VAL A 1133 11.91 -32.73 15.18
CA VAL A 1133 12.68 -31.64 15.83
C VAL A 1133 13.10 -32.04 17.24
N HIS A 1134 12.22 -32.73 17.98
CA HIS A 1134 12.49 -33.15 19.34
C HIS A 1134 13.60 -34.21 19.42
N ASP A 1135 13.59 -35.19 18.52
CA ASP A 1135 14.62 -36.25 18.51
C ASP A 1135 15.98 -35.74 18.01
N GLU A 1136 15.99 -34.78 17.08
CA GLU A 1136 17.23 -34.13 16.65
C GLU A 1136 17.84 -33.28 17.79
N VAL A 1137 17.01 -32.57 18.58
CA VAL A 1137 17.50 -31.84 19.76
C VAL A 1137 18.06 -32.79 20.82
N ARG A 1138 17.42 -33.93 21.06
CA ARG A 1138 17.98 -35.00 21.93
C ARG A 1138 19.32 -35.48 21.41
N TRP A 1139 19.42 -35.74 20.10
CA TRP A 1139 20.68 -36.15 19.47
C TRP A 1139 21.81 -35.13 19.70
N TRP A 1140 21.52 -33.83 19.59
CA TRP A 1140 22.51 -32.78 19.86
C TRP A 1140 22.95 -32.80 21.34
N HIS A 1141 22.01 -32.93 22.27
CA HIS A 1141 22.30 -33.02 23.70
C HIS A 1141 23.10 -34.26 24.09
N ASP A 1142 22.81 -35.43 23.49
CA ASP A 1142 23.57 -36.67 23.69
C ASP A 1142 25.04 -36.52 23.28
N HIS A 1143 25.33 -35.62 22.32
CA HIS A 1143 26.67 -35.28 21.88
C HIS A 1143 27.29 -34.08 22.62
N GLY A 1144 26.64 -33.61 23.69
CA GLY A 1144 27.14 -32.53 24.55
C GLY A 1144 26.96 -31.12 23.99
N ILE A 1145 26.08 -30.95 22.99
CA ILE A 1145 25.78 -29.65 22.38
C ILE A 1145 24.59 -29.02 23.11
N VAL A 1146 24.74 -27.79 23.59
CA VAL A 1146 23.73 -27.10 24.42
C VAL A 1146 23.34 -25.71 23.91
N ALA A 1147 24.06 -25.16 22.93
CA ALA A 1147 23.76 -23.85 22.35
C ALA A 1147 24.18 -23.80 20.87
N TYR A 1148 23.60 -22.90 20.09
CA TYR A 1148 24.00 -22.63 18.71
C TYR A 1148 24.32 -21.14 18.52
N THR A 1149 25.54 -20.73 18.89
CA THR A 1149 25.97 -19.32 18.81
C THR A 1149 26.92 -19.11 17.63
N THR A 1150 26.53 -18.26 16.69
CA THR A 1150 27.35 -17.86 15.54
C THR A 1150 28.34 -16.76 15.93
N GLN A 1151 29.26 -16.42 15.02
CA GLN A 1151 30.21 -15.31 15.20
C GLN A 1151 29.59 -14.01 14.70
N TRP A 1152 29.97 -12.89 15.33
CA TRP A 1152 29.56 -11.57 14.87
C TRP A 1152 29.98 -11.33 13.41
N GLN A 1153 29.14 -10.64 12.66
CA GLN A 1153 29.38 -10.29 11.27
C GLN A 1153 28.73 -8.95 10.92
N ASN A 1154 29.20 -8.33 9.84
CA ASN A 1154 28.57 -7.16 9.23
C ASN A 1154 28.42 -7.24 7.70
N TYR A 1155 28.60 -8.43 7.11
CA TYR A 1155 28.32 -8.69 5.68
C TYR A 1155 26.87 -8.98 5.37
N LYS A 1156 26.00 -9.10 6.38
CA LYS A 1156 24.55 -9.16 6.25
C LYS A 1156 23.88 -8.40 7.38
N THR A 1157 22.80 -7.69 7.06
CA THR A 1157 21.87 -7.15 8.06
C THR A 1157 20.85 -8.22 8.39
N ILE A 1158 20.54 -8.36 9.68
CA ILE A 1158 19.53 -9.31 10.13
C ILE A 1158 18.19 -8.58 10.15
N GLY A 1159 17.23 -9.11 9.40
CA GLY A 1159 15.86 -8.63 9.46
C GLY A 1159 15.13 -9.15 10.70
N ILE A 1160 14.11 -8.41 11.11
CA ILE A 1160 13.20 -8.82 12.18
C ILE A 1160 11.78 -8.40 11.80
N ASP A 1161 10.84 -9.30 12.04
CA ASP A 1161 9.41 -9.04 12.03
C ASP A 1161 8.88 -9.37 13.42
N ASP A 1162 8.58 -8.34 14.19
CA ASP A 1162 8.20 -8.38 15.60
C ASP A 1162 6.85 -7.71 15.76
N SER A 1163 5.90 -8.40 16.39
CA SER A 1163 4.53 -7.92 16.60
C SER A 1163 4.00 -8.36 17.95
N PHE A 1164 3.11 -7.56 18.54
CA PHE A 1164 2.39 -7.91 19.76
C PHE A 1164 0.89 -7.99 19.45
N ALA A 1165 0.18 -8.88 20.12
CA ALA A 1165 -1.25 -9.06 19.89
C ALA A 1165 -2.09 -8.37 20.98
N VAL A 1166 -3.08 -7.60 20.56
CA VAL A 1166 -4.13 -7.08 21.43
C VAL A 1166 -5.34 -8.01 21.30
N GLN A 1167 -5.79 -8.60 22.41
CA GLN A 1167 -6.97 -9.46 22.42
C GLN A 1167 -8.17 -8.69 22.98
N ASN A 1168 -9.29 -8.73 22.26
CA ASN A 1168 -10.54 -8.10 22.71
C ASN A 1168 -11.38 -9.05 23.59
N ALA A 1169 -12.48 -8.54 24.14
CA ALA A 1169 -13.37 -9.30 25.05
C ALA A 1169 -14.08 -10.51 24.39
N MET A 1170 -14.15 -10.56 23.05
CA MET A 1170 -14.71 -11.71 22.31
C MET A 1170 -13.67 -12.80 22.05
N GLY A 1171 -12.42 -12.59 22.47
CA GLY A 1171 -11.31 -13.51 22.26
C GLY A 1171 -10.62 -13.35 20.91
N LEU A 1172 -10.98 -12.35 20.09
CA LEU A 1172 -10.29 -12.04 18.84
C LEU A 1172 -8.97 -11.34 19.13
N SER A 1173 -7.88 -11.83 18.54
CA SER A 1173 -6.54 -11.25 18.67
C SER A 1173 -6.14 -10.49 17.40
N TYR A 1174 -5.60 -9.30 17.60
CA TYR A 1174 -5.15 -8.40 16.54
C TYR A 1174 -3.64 -8.18 16.71
N ALA A 1175 -2.85 -8.63 15.74
CA ALA A 1175 -1.40 -8.41 15.76
C ALA A 1175 -1.10 -6.98 15.30
N LEU A 1176 -0.43 -6.22 16.17
CA LEU A 1176 0.10 -4.90 15.88
C LEU A 1176 1.63 -5.00 15.70
N THR A 1177 2.14 -4.51 14.58
CA THR A 1177 3.57 -4.52 14.30
C THR A 1177 4.32 -3.61 15.28
N LEU A 1178 5.39 -4.14 15.85
CA LEU A 1178 6.28 -3.45 16.77
C LEU A 1178 7.57 -3.01 16.06
N LYS A 1179 8.23 -3.95 15.37
CA LYS A 1179 9.45 -3.70 14.59
C LYS A 1179 9.39 -4.50 13.31
N LEU A 1180 9.58 -3.82 12.18
CA LEU A 1180 9.81 -4.47 10.90
C LEU A 1180 11.14 -3.99 10.31
N SER A 1181 11.96 -4.93 9.87
CA SER A 1181 13.17 -4.66 9.08
C SER A 1181 13.52 -5.86 8.21
N ASN A 1182 13.95 -5.58 6.98
CA ASN A 1182 14.36 -6.63 6.04
C ASN A 1182 15.83 -6.99 6.22
N GLY A 1183 16.13 -8.28 6.07
CA GLY A 1183 17.51 -8.76 6.00
C GLY A 1183 18.10 -8.55 4.61
N SER A 1184 19.37 -8.14 4.52
CA SER A 1184 20.04 -7.90 3.25
C SER A 1184 21.52 -8.26 3.35
N TYR A 1185 22.14 -8.66 2.23
CA TYR A 1185 23.59 -8.83 2.17
C TYR A 1185 24.27 -7.49 1.88
N ARG A 1186 25.30 -7.15 2.66
CA ARG A 1186 26.11 -5.93 2.57
C ARG A 1186 27.56 -6.25 2.21
N ALA A 1187 27.76 -6.94 1.09
CA ALA A 1187 29.09 -7.41 0.68
C ALA A 1187 30.11 -6.26 0.44
N ALA A 1188 29.66 -5.08 0.01
CA ALA A 1188 30.53 -3.92 -0.22
C ALA A 1188 31.05 -3.26 1.07
N TYR A 1189 30.28 -3.28 2.15
CA TYR A 1189 30.58 -2.56 3.42
C TYR A 1189 31.15 -3.44 4.52
N GLN A 1190 31.25 -4.74 4.24
CA GLN A 1190 31.65 -5.69 5.25
C GLN A 1190 33.11 -5.50 5.64
N THR A 1191 33.37 -5.59 6.93
CA THR A 1191 34.71 -5.64 7.52
C THR A 1191 34.95 -6.99 8.17
N SER A 1192 33.90 -7.75 8.47
CA SER A 1192 34.00 -9.04 9.18
C SER A 1192 34.66 -10.14 8.35
N LEU A 1193 34.57 -10.15 7.02
CA LEU A 1193 35.28 -11.12 6.17
C LEU A 1193 36.80 -10.92 6.23
N LYS A 1194 37.29 -9.73 6.61
CA LYS A 1194 38.72 -9.52 6.85
C LYS A 1194 39.21 -10.30 8.08
N THR A 1195 38.33 -10.55 9.05
CA THR A 1195 38.68 -11.27 10.29
C THR A 1195 38.29 -12.75 10.27
N THR A 1196 37.12 -13.08 9.70
CA THR A 1196 36.53 -14.41 9.69
C THR A 1196 35.88 -14.68 8.35
N LEU A 1197 36.37 -15.69 7.63
CA LEU A 1197 35.75 -16.16 6.39
C LEU A 1197 34.64 -17.20 6.70
N PRO A 1198 33.45 -17.06 6.11
CA PRO A 1198 32.42 -18.09 6.12
C PRO A 1198 32.77 -19.20 5.12
N LEU A 1199 32.17 -20.38 5.29
CA LEU A 1199 32.46 -21.58 4.49
C LEU A 1199 32.27 -21.36 2.99
N VAL A 1200 31.30 -20.54 2.57
CA VAL A 1200 31.10 -20.21 1.15
C VAL A 1200 32.34 -19.59 0.49
N VAL A 1201 33.13 -18.79 1.22
CA VAL A 1201 34.35 -18.19 0.66
C VAL A 1201 35.45 -19.25 0.52
N ASP A 1202 35.57 -20.14 1.51
CA ASP A 1202 36.49 -21.27 1.45
C ASP A 1202 36.16 -22.18 0.25
N LEU A 1203 34.89 -22.53 0.05
CA LEU A 1203 34.43 -23.36 -1.07
C LEU A 1203 34.67 -22.69 -2.43
N ARG A 1204 34.42 -21.39 -2.55
CA ARG A 1204 34.68 -20.63 -3.78
C ARG A 1204 36.15 -20.69 -4.17
N ALA A 1205 37.05 -20.59 -3.20
CA ALA A 1205 38.49 -20.68 -3.40
C ALA A 1205 38.96 -22.09 -3.81
N LEU A 1206 38.10 -23.12 -3.85
CA LEU A 1206 38.47 -24.44 -4.35
C LEU A 1206 38.13 -24.64 -5.83
N VAL A 1207 37.20 -23.85 -6.38
CA VAL A 1207 36.69 -23.98 -7.75
C VAL A 1207 37.33 -22.97 -8.70
N VAL A 1208 37.81 -21.84 -8.18
CA VAL A 1208 38.46 -20.81 -9.00
C VAL A 1208 39.87 -21.24 -9.38
N ASN A 1209 40.09 -21.50 -10.67
CA ASN A 1209 41.35 -22.02 -11.22
C ASN A 1209 42.58 -21.12 -10.97
N SER A 1210 42.38 -19.82 -10.73
CA SER A 1210 43.45 -18.87 -10.39
C SER A 1210 43.85 -18.88 -8.91
N SER A 1211 43.15 -19.63 -8.06
CA SER A 1211 43.46 -19.73 -6.63
C SER A 1211 44.51 -20.80 -6.35
N ARG A 1212 45.36 -20.58 -5.33
CA ARG A 1212 46.38 -21.56 -4.90
C ARG A 1212 45.79 -22.78 -4.15
N THR A 1213 44.50 -22.74 -3.85
CA THR A 1213 43.74 -23.78 -3.13
C THR A 1213 42.83 -24.59 -4.06
N PHE A 1214 42.91 -24.37 -5.37
CA PHE A 1214 42.10 -25.09 -6.35
C PHE A 1214 42.23 -26.62 -6.20
N GLY A 1215 41.10 -27.32 -6.14
CA GLY A 1215 41.05 -28.79 -6.09
C GLY A 1215 41.59 -29.43 -4.80
N THR A 1216 41.72 -28.68 -3.70
CA THR A 1216 42.22 -29.19 -2.40
C THR A 1216 41.09 -29.50 -1.41
N SER A 1217 41.37 -30.30 -0.37
CA SER A 1217 40.39 -30.66 0.67
C SER A 1217 40.43 -29.68 1.86
N LEU A 1218 39.29 -29.45 2.51
CA LEU A 1218 39.18 -28.67 3.75
C LEU A 1218 39.33 -29.52 5.02
N LEU A 1219 39.53 -30.84 4.89
CA LEU A 1219 39.80 -31.72 6.02
C LEU A 1219 41.29 -31.72 6.36
N ARG A 1220 41.62 -31.37 7.60
CA ARG A 1220 43.01 -31.25 8.07
C ARG A 1220 43.80 -32.57 8.00
N GLN A 1221 43.09 -33.70 8.06
CA GLN A 1221 43.66 -35.04 8.03
C GLN A 1221 44.00 -35.50 6.60
N SER A 1222 43.47 -34.82 5.57
CA SER A 1222 43.76 -35.14 4.16
C SER A 1222 45.22 -34.82 3.82
N ALA A 1223 45.80 -35.63 2.94
CA ALA A 1223 47.11 -35.34 2.37
C ALA A 1223 47.12 -34.02 1.57
N ASN A 1224 45.97 -33.68 0.96
CA ASN A 1224 45.75 -32.53 0.09
C ASN A 1224 45.02 -31.37 0.81
N PHE A 1225 45.33 -31.14 2.09
CA PHE A 1225 44.70 -30.08 2.87
C PHE A 1225 45.04 -28.66 2.34
N ALA A 1226 44.01 -27.85 2.07
CA ALA A 1226 44.10 -26.51 1.47
C ALA A 1226 45.08 -25.57 2.21
N TYR A 1227 45.06 -25.59 3.54
CA TYR A 1227 45.85 -24.70 4.39
C TYR A 1227 47.16 -25.30 4.88
N ARG A 1228 47.67 -26.35 4.21
CA ARG A 1228 48.95 -26.99 4.57
C ARG A 1228 50.16 -26.12 4.21
N ASN A 1229 50.15 -25.53 3.01
CA ASN A 1229 51.23 -24.69 2.47
C ASN A 1229 50.79 -23.24 2.17
N VAL A 1230 49.50 -22.92 2.34
CA VAL A 1230 48.91 -21.61 2.04
C VAL A 1230 48.32 -21.02 3.32
N THR A 1231 48.61 -19.77 3.63
CA THR A 1231 47.99 -19.06 4.76
C THR A 1231 46.66 -18.44 4.35
N VAL A 1232 45.74 -18.29 5.31
CA VAL A 1232 44.44 -17.64 5.06
C VAL A 1232 44.62 -16.21 4.52
N SER A 1233 45.66 -15.49 4.95
CA SER A 1233 46.01 -14.16 4.42
C SER A 1233 46.27 -14.14 2.91
N HIS A 1234 46.85 -15.21 2.33
CA HIS A 1234 47.04 -15.31 0.89
C HIS A 1234 45.72 -15.58 0.14
N VAL A 1235 44.78 -16.30 0.77
CA VAL A 1235 43.43 -16.50 0.21
C VAL A 1235 42.65 -15.17 0.21
N MET A 1236 42.88 -14.28 1.19
CA MET A 1236 42.28 -12.94 1.25
C MET A 1236 42.98 -11.88 0.39
N ALA A 1237 44.20 -12.12 -0.12
CA ALA A 1237 44.94 -11.16 -0.93
C ALA A 1237 44.28 -10.83 -2.29
N LEU A 1238 43.18 -11.50 -2.61
CA LEU A 1238 42.24 -11.14 -3.68
C LEU A 1238 41.33 -9.93 -3.32
N SER A 1239 41.50 -9.29 -2.16
CA SER A 1239 40.77 -8.08 -1.74
C SER A 1239 41.72 -6.92 -1.39
N PRO A 1240 41.47 -5.69 -1.88
CA PRO A 1240 42.38 -4.56 -1.69
C PRO A 1240 42.22 -4.00 -0.27
N THR A 1241 43.24 -4.10 0.58
CA THR A 1241 43.60 -3.10 1.62
C THR A 1241 44.79 -3.61 2.45
N ALA A 1242 45.98 -3.01 2.25
CA ALA A 1242 47.24 -3.46 2.84
C ALA A 1242 47.69 -2.69 4.11
N TYR A 1243 47.04 -1.57 4.47
CA TYR A 1243 47.70 -0.57 5.34
C TYR A 1243 47.59 -0.74 6.86
N LEU A 1244 46.72 -1.61 7.40
CA LEU A 1244 46.61 -1.87 8.85
C LEU A 1244 47.20 -3.22 9.30
N SER A 1245 47.94 -3.89 8.42
CA SER A 1245 48.12 -5.34 8.55
C SER A 1245 49.22 -5.78 9.53
N ALA A 1246 50.28 -5.01 9.70
CA ALA A 1246 51.45 -5.43 10.48
C ALA A 1246 51.18 -5.47 12.00
N VAL A 1247 50.54 -4.44 12.55
CA VAL A 1247 50.26 -4.35 14.00
C VAL A 1247 49.20 -5.36 14.43
N MET A 1248 48.14 -5.51 13.63
CA MET A 1248 47.08 -6.48 13.89
C MET A 1248 47.60 -7.92 13.82
N ASN A 1249 48.43 -8.23 12.81
CA ASN A 1249 49.06 -9.55 12.66
C ASN A 1249 49.94 -9.91 13.86
N ASN A 1250 50.67 -8.93 14.42
CA ASN A 1250 51.59 -9.15 15.53
C ASN A 1250 50.89 -9.25 16.89
N LEU A 1251 49.79 -8.53 17.12
CA LEU A 1251 49.10 -8.49 18.42
C LEU A 1251 47.97 -9.53 18.55
N ILE A 1252 47.18 -9.74 17.50
CA ILE A 1252 45.94 -10.54 17.57
C ILE A 1252 46.04 -11.80 16.68
N GLY A 1253 46.91 -11.76 15.66
CA GLY A 1253 47.15 -12.86 14.72
C GLY A 1253 46.75 -12.50 13.29
N PRO A 1254 47.02 -13.38 12.31
CA PRO A 1254 46.82 -13.07 10.90
C PRO A 1254 45.34 -12.81 10.58
N PHE A 1255 45.07 -11.95 9.58
CA PHE A 1255 43.73 -11.80 9.02
C PHE A 1255 43.11 -13.17 8.67
N GLY A 1256 41.77 -13.28 8.78
CA GLY A 1256 41.01 -14.53 8.58
C GLY A 1256 41.12 -15.57 9.70
N LEU A 1257 42.00 -15.38 10.69
CA LEU A 1257 42.15 -16.26 11.87
C LEU A 1257 41.64 -15.64 13.18
N VAL A 1258 41.21 -14.37 13.13
CA VAL A 1258 40.81 -13.56 14.28
C VAL A 1258 39.34 -13.77 14.58
N ARG A 1259 39.02 -14.21 15.81
CA ARG A 1259 37.63 -14.38 16.25
C ARG A 1259 37.13 -13.11 16.95
N ARG A 1260 36.01 -12.57 16.48
CA ARG A 1260 35.18 -11.61 17.25
C ARG A 1260 34.10 -12.39 18.01
N ARG A 1261 33.91 -12.05 19.29
CA ARG A 1261 32.81 -12.56 20.10
C ARG A 1261 31.68 -11.55 20.06
#